data_AF-A0A829YB13-F1
#
_entry.id   AF-A0A829YB13-F1
#
_cell.length_a   1.000
_cell.length_b   1.000
_cell.length_c   1.000
_cell.angle_alpha   90.00
_cell.angle_beta   90.00
_cell.angle_gamma   90.00
#
_symmetry.space_group_name_H-M   'P 1'
#
loop_
_entity.id
_entity.type
_entity.pdbx_description
1 polymer ?
#
loop_
_entity_poly.entity_id
_entity_poly.type
_entity_poly.pdbx_seq_one_letter_code
_entity_poly.pdbx_strand_id
1 'polypeptide(L)'
;MGNDSITFPQGRPLKYQIAEYTVDTTRYRISHGDAVLPAEPKVFDLLVYLIRHRDRVLSREELFREVWDGREVSDATLSNHVKSARKILGDSGDLQKTILTVRGRGYQFIAPVMVVPEGEAVATDIAPPAPDRVVPAWRAPVAIAAVVLVAAVLGWLAFASWQARPAPESPYLVVVPFDVSGDAPAAWRPFADQVTREVIRNLRKISGLRVVPTPSAFTFRDNKARDHIRRQLPDVQYVLDGVVSISSGNELRITVELEDLGKGLVVWDKDYEGRTDDTNLFAMQSAIAGAVSDSLKVAILADEQRALDEFPTANLKAYEAYVAGRSQLDLLSHDSLPRAIELFDQAIALDPKFFDAYIARSDAYRQLFAYFEPPINMLQKVVDSLAEAQQLRPDSAEAWSSLGLTYVMAWRWKDAWIALNKAKRRDPTLAQTELGFALYYSGLGEAEKVKLALADADRLDPLNTEMADWGNWALFMVDESQAARDWADKKMQQHPDIGPVFSGAGVGAYIAGDYRRAVQLAERGAELDGSPVALIMLAQAYGYAGQKEKVRPLLEKAASAGTYVCPYESAAAYLSLGEQDHAMTLLDDAVAKRSNCLIFLRNDPRLAPIRQQAHYRVLLNRVGLDDAAVASYKR
;
A
#
# COMPACT_ATOMS: atom_id res chain seq x y z
N MET A 1 3.31 -50.01 32.29
CA MET A 1 4.17 -50.64 31.25
C MET A 1 4.30 -49.63 30.13
N GLY A 2 5.45 -49.08 29.74
CA GLY A 2 6.81 -49.18 30.22
C GLY A 2 7.43 -47.77 30.22
N ASN A 3 8.28 -47.53 31.20
CA ASN A 3 9.00 -46.30 31.47
C ASN A 3 10.42 -46.50 30.94
N ASP A 4 10.69 -46.17 29.69
CA ASP A 4 12.03 -46.33 29.12
C ASP A 4 12.73 -44.99 28.99
N SER A 5 13.51 -44.75 30.03
CA SER A 5 14.53 -43.73 30.18
C SER A 5 15.62 -43.98 29.13
N ILE A 6 16.00 -42.93 28.40
CA ILE A 6 17.15 -42.98 27.51
C ILE A 6 18.40 -43.28 28.35
N THR A 7 18.91 -44.49 28.24
CA THR A 7 20.18 -44.92 28.87
C THR A 7 21.31 -44.51 27.95
N PHE A 8 22.08 -43.49 28.34
CA PHE A 8 23.27 -43.06 27.61
C PHE A 8 24.50 -43.87 28.08
N PRO A 9 25.28 -44.49 27.18
CA PRO A 9 26.53 -45.15 27.55
C PRO A 9 27.62 -44.14 27.94
N GLN A 10 28.42 -44.57 28.91
CA GLN A 10 29.45 -43.84 29.64
C GLN A 10 30.54 -43.18 28.76
N GLY A 11 30.93 -41.95 29.12
CA GLY A 11 32.17 -41.31 28.67
C GLY A 11 32.04 -40.10 27.72
N ARG A 12 30.92 -39.35 27.71
CA ARG A 12 30.76 -38.18 26.82
C ARG A 12 31.11 -36.85 27.50
N PRO A 13 31.72 -35.90 26.77
CA PRO A 13 32.03 -34.60 27.32
C PRO A 13 30.77 -33.80 27.63
N LEU A 14 30.77 -33.21 28.82
CA LEU A 14 29.58 -32.65 29.46
C LEU A 14 29.30 -31.21 28.99
N LYS A 15 30.34 -30.48 28.59
CA LYS A 15 30.29 -29.12 28.05
C LYS A 15 31.14 -28.96 26.79
N TYR A 16 30.60 -28.28 25.79
CA TYR A 16 31.32 -27.88 24.58
C TYR A 16 31.49 -26.36 24.55
N GLN A 17 32.71 -25.89 24.35
CA GLN A 17 33.03 -24.48 24.12
C GLN A 17 33.20 -24.24 22.62
N ILE A 18 32.43 -23.30 22.07
CA ILE A 18 32.42 -22.91 20.66
C ILE A 18 32.57 -21.39 20.62
N ALA A 19 33.79 -20.89 20.36
CA ALA A 19 34.10 -19.48 20.55
C ALA A 19 33.62 -18.97 21.93
N GLU A 20 32.75 -17.97 21.98
CA GLU A 20 32.20 -17.39 23.21
C GLU A 20 30.96 -18.14 23.75
N TYR A 21 30.55 -19.22 23.09
CA TYR A 21 29.35 -20.00 23.45
C TYR A 21 29.69 -21.28 24.20
N THR A 22 28.87 -21.60 25.20
CA THR A 22 28.96 -22.83 25.99
C THR A 22 27.69 -23.65 25.81
N VAL A 23 27.81 -24.90 25.36
CA VAL A 23 26.71 -25.86 25.27
C VAL A 23 26.86 -26.89 26.38
N ASP A 24 26.00 -26.80 27.41
CA ASP A 24 25.94 -27.70 28.55
C ASP A 24 24.88 -28.79 28.32
N THR A 25 25.36 -30.01 28.04
CA THR A 25 24.49 -31.15 27.75
C THR A 25 23.85 -31.78 28.98
N THR A 26 24.36 -31.50 30.18
CA THR A 26 23.78 -31.98 31.45
C THR A 26 22.61 -31.11 31.87
N ARG A 27 22.74 -29.79 31.68
CA ARG A 27 21.71 -28.81 32.07
C ARG A 27 20.76 -28.42 30.95
N TYR A 28 20.94 -28.95 29.74
CA TYR A 28 20.19 -28.57 28.53
C TYR A 28 20.18 -27.06 28.30
N ARG A 29 21.36 -26.44 28.36
CA ARG A 29 21.52 -24.98 28.28
C ARG A 29 22.59 -24.57 27.28
N ILE A 30 22.33 -23.48 26.57
CA ILE A 30 23.31 -22.78 25.75
C ILE A 30 23.52 -21.41 26.39
N SER A 31 24.77 -20.97 26.50
CA SER A 31 25.11 -19.68 27.12
C SER A 31 26.14 -18.94 26.29
N HIS A 32 26.09 -17.60 26.34
CA HIS A 32 27.08 -16.69 25.78
C HIS A 32 27.56 -15.81 26.93
N GLY A 33 28.78 -16.04 27.41
CA GLY A 33 29.20 -15.54 28.72
C GLY A 33 28.26 -16.01 29.85
N ASP A 34 27.77 -15.07 30.66
CA ASP A 34 26.82 -15.34 31.77
C ASP A 34 25.34 -15.40 31.33
N ALA A 35 25.03 -15.08 30.07
CA ALA A 35 23.66 -15.04 29.57
C ALA A 35 23.21 -16.41 29.02
N VAL A 36 22.08 -16.93 29.53
CA VAL A 36 21.46 -18.16 29.00
C VAL A 36 20.60 -17.83 27.79
N LEU A 37 20.87 -18.50 26.67
CA LEU A 37 20.14 -18.32 25.41
C LEU A 37 18.98 -19.32 25.32
N PRO A 38 17.76 -18.88 24.97
CA PRO A 38 16.63 -19.78 24.77
C PRO A 38 16.85 -20.64 23.53
N ALA A 39 16.65 -21.95 23.67
CA ALA A 39 16.71 -22.91 22.57
C ALA A 39 15.51 -23.86 22.65
N GLU A 40 14.82 -24.08 21.54
CA GLU A 40 13.80 -25.12 21.45
C GLU A 40 14.44 -26.50 21.65
N PRO A 41 13.75 -27.47 22.29
CA PRO A 41 14.33 -28.79 22.60
C PRO A 41 14.94 -29.49 21.37
N LYS A 42 14.25 -29.46 20.23
CA LYS A 42 14.75 -30.09 19.00
C LYS A 42 15.87 -29.33 18.31
N VAL A 43 15.96 -28.01 18.49
CA VAL A 43 17.11 -27.22 18.03
C VAL A 43 18.34 -27.55 18.87
N PHE A 44 18.16 -27.72 20.19
CA PHE A 44 19.22 -28.15 21.10
C PHE A 44 19.73 -29.56 20.75
N ASP A 45 18.81 -30.53 20.59
CA ASP A 45 19.15 -31.91 20.23
C ASP A 45 19.92 -31.98 18.90
N LEU A 46 19.43 -31.26 17.88
CA LEU A 46 20.07 -31.15 16.57
C LEU A 46 21.50 -30.60 16.68
N LEU A 47 21.68 -29.52 17.44
CA LEU A 47 22.96 -28.86 17.60
C LEU A 47 23.97 -29.78 18.32
N VAL A 48 23.56 -30.46 19.39
CA VAL A 48 24.41 -31.42 20.11
C VAL A 48 24.80 -32.59 19.22
N TYR A 49 23.86 -33.11 18.40
CA TYR A 49 24.14 -34.19 17.47
C TYR A 49 25.16 -33.77 16.40
N LEU A 50 24.99 -32.59 15.82
CA LEU A 50 25.94 -32.00 14.86
C LEU A 50 27.34 -31.80 15.45
N ILE A 51 27.45 -31.32 16.69
CA ILE A 51 28.74 -31.12 17.38
C ILE A 51 29.44 -32.46 17.64
N ARG A 52 28.70 -33.49 18.03
CA ARG A 52 29.23 -34.83 18.33
C ARG A 52 29.81 -35.53 17.09
N HIS A 53 29.24 -35.27 15.92
CA HIS A 53 29.64 -35.85 14.65
C HIS A 53 30.28 -34.84 13.68
N ARG A 54 30.92 -33.79 14.22
CA ARG A 54 31.53 -32.67 13.47
C ARG A 54 32.61 -33.08 12.47
N ASP A 55 33.17 -34.27 12.62
CA ASP A 55 34.20 -34.84 11.74
C ASP A 55 33.68 -35.28 10.36
N ARG A 56 32.35 -35.33 10.15
CA ARG A 56 31.76 -35.74 8.88
C ARG A 56 30.49 -34.95 8.53
N VAL A 57 30.05 -35.10 7.28
CA VAL A 57 28.76 -34.60 6.80
C VAL A 57 27.66 -35.59 7.22
N LEU A 58 26.62 -35.08 7.86
CA LEU A 58 25.43 -35.83 8.25
C LEU A 58 24.34 -35.68 7.18
N SER A 59 23.78 -36.79 6.73
CA SER A 59 22.70 -36.76 5.73
C SER A 59 21.39 -36.30 6.34
N ARG A 60 20.46 -35.81 5.50
CA ARG A 60 19.13 -35.41 5.97
C ARG A 60 18.35 -36.58 6.57
N GLU A 61 18.42 -37.74 5.92
CA GLU A 61 17.78 -38.98 6.39
C GLU A 61 18.32 -39.43 7.75
N GLU A 62 19.63 -39.29 7.97
CA GLU A 62 20.26 -39.59 9.26
C GLU A 62 19.80 -38.61 10.34
N LEU A 63 19.77 -37.31 10.04
CA LEU A 63 19.30 -36.30 11.00
C LEU A 63 17.82 -36.50 11.36
N PHE A 64 16.97 -36.85 10.40
CA PHE A 64 15.57 -37.18 10.68
C PHE A 64 15.43 -38.41 11.58
N ARG A 65 16.21 -39.46 11.32
CA ARG A 65 16.17 -40.68 12.13
C ARG A 65 16.65 -40.44 13.56
N GLU A 66 17.75 -39.73 13.72
CA GLU A 66 18.51 -39.68 14.98
C GLU A 66 18.11 -38.50 15.89
N VAL A 67 17.57 -37.42 15.33
CA VAL A 67 17.11 -36.26 16.12
C VAL A 67 15.59 -36.28 16.32
N TRP A 68 14.83 -36.88 15.41
CA TRP A 68 13.36 -36.96 15.47
C TRP A 68 12.83 -38.38 15.71
N ASP A 69 13.67 -39.33 16.14
CA ASP A 69 13.30 -40.74 16.41
C ASP A 69 12.53 -41.40 15.26
N GLY A 70 12.90 -41.08 14.01
CA GLY A 70 12.26 -41.63 12.81
C GLY A 70 10.88 -41.07 12.48
N ARG A 71 10.42 -40.00 13.14
CA ARG A 71 9.18 -39.30 12.75
C ARG A 71 9.36 -38.58 11.40
N GLU A 72 8.36 -38.69 10.53
CA GLU A 72 8.36 -37.94 9.26
C GLU A 72 8.24 -36.43 9.54
N VAL A 73 9.28 -35.68 9.15
CA VAL A 73 9.34 -34.23 9.21
C VAL A 73 9.78 -33.68 7.87
N SER A 74 9.26 -32.52 7.49
CA SER A 74 9.57 -31.91 6.19
C SER A 74 11.01 -31.38 6.12
N ASP A 75 11.57 -31.28 4.91
CA ASP A 75 12.85 -30.62 4.65
C ASP A 75 12.88 -29.16 5.11
N ALA A 76 11.74 -28.47 5.08
CA ALA A 76 11.58 -27.12 5.59
C ALA A 76 11.77 -27.08 7.12
N THR A 77 11.25 -28.09 7.84
CA THR A 77 11.41 -28.22 9.29
C THR A 77 12.89 -28.36 9.67
N LEU A 78 13.63 -29.26 9.03
CA LEU A 78 15.08 -29.41 9.29
C LEU A 78 15.85 -28.14 8.95
N SER A 79 15.54 -27.50 7.82
CA SER A 79 16.20 -26.26 7.40
C SER A 79 15.96 -25.11 8.39
N ASN A 80 14.75 -25.01 8.94
CA ASN A 80 14.42 -24.02 9.99
C ASN A 80 15.16 -24.32 11.30
N HIS A 81 15.26 -25.58 11.72
CA HIS A 81 16.00 -25.94 12.94
C HIS A 81 17.51 -25.69 12.79
N VAL A 82 18.09 -25.95 11.61
CA VAL A 82 19.49 -25.59 11.31
C VAL A 82 19.67 -24.06 11.31
N LYS A 83 18.72 -23.30 10.77
CA LYS A 83 18.75 -21.83 10.81
C LYS A 83 18.70 -21.29 12.25
N SER A 84 17.83 -21.85 13.09
CA SER A 84 17.76 -21.51 14.51
C SER A 84 19.05 -21.87 15.26
N ALA A 85 19.63 -23.05 15.00
CA ALA A 85 20.90 -23.46 15.59
C ALA A 85 22.06 -22.53 15.21
N ARG A 86 22.15 -22.12 13.93
CA ARG A 86 23.12 -21.12 13.45
C ARG A 86 22.95 -19.77 14.15
N LYS A 87 21.71 -19.29 14.24
CA LYS A 87 21.38 -18.01 14.89
C LYS A 87 21.78 -17.99 16.36
N ILE A 88 21.57 -19.09 17.09
CA ILE A 88 21.98 -19.21 18.50
C ILE A 88 23.50 -19.05 18.66
N LEU A 89 24.29 -19.56 17.70
CA LEU A 89 25.75 -19.45 17.69
C LEU A 89 26.28 -18.22 16.94
N GLY A 90 25.43 -17.22 16.67
CA GLY A 90 25.84 -15.96 16.03
C GLY A 90 26.16 -16.06 14.53
N ASP A 91 25.70 -17.11 13.85
CA ASP A 91 25.89 -17.31 12.40
C ASP A 91 24.62 -16.93 11.63
N SER A 92 24.71 -15.97 10.70
CA SER A 92 23.58 -15.53 9.86
C SER A 92 23.19 -16.56 8.80
N GLY A 93 24.06 -17.55 8.52
CA GLY A 93 23.87 -18.55 7.49
C GLY A 93 24.41 -18.16 6.10
N ASP A 94 24.82 -16.92 5.88
CA ASP A 94 25.44 -16.48 4.62
C ASP A 94 26.93 -16.85 4.55
N LEU A 95 27.61 -16.77 5.70
CA LEU A 95 29.03 -17.11 5.84
C LEU A 95 29.23 -18.56 6.28
N GLN A 96 28.18 -19.21 6.82
CA GLN A 96 28.15 -20.61 7.27
C GLN A 96 29.35 -21.03 8.13
N LYS A 97 29.75 -20.16 9.05
CA LYS A 97 30.95 -20.31 9.89
C LYS A 97 30.84 -21.38 10.97
N THR A 98 29.61 -21.77 11.34
CA THR A 98 29.36 -22.74 12.43
C THR A 98 28.83 -24.06 11.91
N ILE A 99 27.81 -24.02 11.06
CA ILE A 99 27.22 -25.19 10.41
C ILE A 99 27.28 -24.95 8.90
N LEU A 100 27.91 -25.85 8.15
CA LEU A 100 28.01 -25.84 6.70
C LEU A 100 26.89 -26.68 6.08
N THR A 101 26.17 -26.11 5.12
CA THR A 101 25.25 -26.83 4.24
C THR A 101 26.03 -27.38 3.06
N VAL A 102 26.15 -28.70 2.97
CA VAL A 102 26.73 -29.38 1.80
C VAL A 102 25.60 -29.69 0.83
N ARG A 103 25.50 -28.91 -0.25
CA ARG A 103 24.40 -28.99 -1.22
C ARG A 103 24.21 -30.42 -1.73
N GLY A 104 22.98 -30.93 -1.61
CA GLY A 104 22.61 -32.28 -2.03
C GLY A 104 23.08 -33.41 -1.11
N ARG A 105 23.84 -33.13 -0.04
CA ARG A 105 24.37 -34.17 0.86
C ARG A 105 23.95 -34.03 2.32
N GLY A 106 23.85 -32.82 2.86
CA GLY A 106 23.38 -32.61 4.23
C GLY A 106 24.13 -31.49 4.95
N TYR A 107 24.41 -31.67 6.25
CA TYR A 107 24.98 -30.62 7.11
C TYR A 107 26.22 -31.10 7.87
N GLN A 108 27.17 -30.21 8.10
CA GLN A 108 28.38 -30.48 8.89
C GLN A 108 28.64 -29.34 9.87
N PHE A 109 28.97 -29.67 11.12
CA PHE A 109 29.45 -28.67 12.08
C PHE A 109 30.92 -28.38 11.82
N ILE A 110 31.29 -27.12 11.55
CA ILE A 110 32.65 -26.74 11.14
C ILE A 110 33.35 -25.77 12.09
N ALA A 111 32.63 -25.18 13.05
CA ALA A 111 33.28 -24.31 14.03
C ALA A 111 34.22 -25.11 14.95
N PRO A 112 35.36 -24.52 15.39
CA PRO A 112 36.23 -25.16 16.37
C PRO A 112 35.50 -25.45 17.68
N VAL A 113 35.64 -26.67 18.18
CA VAL A 113 34.99 -27.13 19.42
C VAL A 113 36.05 -27.58 20.42
N MET A 114 36.06 -26.96 21.60
CA MET A 114 36.81 -27.48 22.75
C MET A 114 35.87 -28.23 23.68
N VAL A 115 36.32 -29.39 24.14
CA VAL A 115 35.63 -30.20 25.13
C VAL A 115 36.13 -29.78 26.51
N VAL A 116 35.22 -29.37 27.41
CA VAL A 116 35.57 -28.96 28.77
C VAL A 116 35.12 -30.05 29.75
N PRO A 117 36.06 -30.78 30.38
CA PRO A 117 35.76 -31.67 31.51
C PRO A 117 35.35 -30.84 32.74
N GLU A 118 34.44 -31.35 33.56
CA GLU A 118 33.99 -30.62 34.75
C GLU A 118 35.05 -30.68 35.85
N GLY A 119 35.70 -29.54 36.15
CA GLY A 119 36.61 -29.38 37.29
C GLY A 119 37.78 -28.44 37.03
N GLU A 120 37.88 -27.42 37.88
CA GLU A 120 39.02 -26.50 38.12
C GLU A 120 39.22 -25.28 37.21
N ALA A 121 38.98 -24.12 37.83
CA ALA A 121 39.50 -22.82 37.44
C ALA A 121 40.91 -22.65 38.01
N VAL A 122 41.89 -22.26 37.19
CA VAL A 122 43.18 -21.64 37.62
C VAL A 122 43.65 -20.76 36.45
N ALA A 123 43.55 -19.44 36.55
CA ALA A 123 44.57 -18.48 37.02
C ALA A 123 45.83 -18.39 36.13
N THR A 124 46.05 -17.15 35.67
CA THR A 124 47.18 -16.62 34.91
C THR A 124 48.54 -16.80 35.60
N ASP A 125 49.58 -17.12 34.82
CA ASP A 125 50.93 -16.59 35.09
C ASP A 125 51.81 -16.52 33.83
N ILE A 126 52.68 -15.51 33.79
CA ILE A 126 53.55 -15.09 32.69
C ILE A 126 55.02 -15.43 33.03
N ALA A 127 55.80 -16.02 32.10
CA ALA A 127 57.22 -15.64 31.80
C ALA A 127 57.91 -16.56 30.74
N PRO A 128 58.77 -16.03 29.83
CA PRO A 128 59.51 -16.75 28.74
C PRO A 128 61.07 -16.78 28.98
N PRO A 129 62.03 -17.07 28.04
CA PRO A 129 62.07 -17.69 26.68
C PRO A 129 63.26 -18.71 26.39
N ALA A 130 63.41 -19.13 25.09
CA ALA A 130 64.65 -19.36 24.28
C ALA A 130 65.15 -20.80 23.92
N PRO A 131 65.94 -21.05 22.82
CA PRO A 131 66.00 -20.39 21.48
C PRO A 131 66.14 -21.31 20.22
N ASP A 132 66.06 -20.65 19.04
CA ASP A 132 66.71 -20.85 17.73
C ASP A 132 66.31 -21.95 16.70
N ARG A 133 65.89 -21.49 15.51
CA ARG A 133 66.78 -21.36 14.31
C ARG A 133 66.14 -20.51 13.19
N VAL A 134 66.92 -19.57 12.66
CA VAL A 134 66.53 -18.57 11.63
C VAL A 134 67.10 -18.95 10.26
N VAL A 135 66.34 -18.75 9.18
CA VAL A 135 66.86 -18.53 7.82
C VAL A 135 66.02 -17.43 7.11
N PRO A 136 66.61 -16.58 6.25
CA PRO A 136 66.11 -15.22 5.99
C PRO A 136 65.11 -15.13 4.84
N ALA A 137 63.96 -14.51 5.10
CA ALA A 137 62.90 -14.22 4.13
C ALA A 137 62.73 -12.71 3.96
N TRP A 138 63.19 -12.15 2.84
CA TRP A 138 62.91 -10.73 2.51
C TRP A 138 62.43 -10.49 1.07
N ARG A 139 62.09 -11.55 0.33
CA ARG A 139 61.50 -11.42 -1.03
C ARG A 139 60.10 -12.02 -1.21
N ALA A 140 59.59 -12.78 -0.25
CA ALA A 140 58.21 -13.29 -0.27
C ALA A 140 57.10 -12.32 0.21
N PRO A 141 57.32 -11.38 1.17
CA PRO A 141 56.19 -10.67 1.78
C PRO A 141 55.58 -9.59 0.86
N VAL A 142 56.33 -9.05 -0.10
CA VAL A 142 55.82 -8.00 -1.01
C VAL A 142 54.90 -8.58 -2.09
N ALA A 143 55.23 -9.76 -2.63
CA ALA A 143 54.38 -10.43 -3.62
C ALA A 143 53.07 -10.92 -2.99
N ILE A 144 53.12 -11.44 -1.76
CA ILE A 144 51.94 -11.88 -1.02
C ILE A 144 51.06 -10.67 -0.66
N ALA A 145 51.64 -9.56 -0.19
CA ALA A 145 50.89 -8.35 0.11
C ALA A 145 50.21 -7.78 -1.14
N ALA A 146 50.88 -7.78 -2.30
CA ALA A 146 50.28 -7.33 -3.56
C ALA A 146 49.12 -8.22 -4.02
N VAL A 147 49.26 -9.55 -3.91
CA VAL A 147 48.18 -10.50 -4.26
C VAL A 147 46.99 -10.36 -3.31
N VAL A 148 47.23 -10.20 -2.01
CA VAL A 148 46.17 -9.96 -1.02
C VAL A 148 45.47 -8.63 -1.28
N LEU A 149 46.20 -7.58 -1.64
CA LEU A 149 45.61 -6.28 -1.97
C LEU A 149 44.75 -6.36 -3.24
N VAL A 150 45.24 -7.03 -4.28
CA VAL A 150 44.49 -7.25 -5.52
C VAL A 150 43.25 -8.11 -5.27
N ALA A 151 43.35 -9.18 -4.48
CA ALA A 151 42.22 -10.01 -4.10
C ALA A 151 41.20 -9.23 -3.24
N ALA A 152 41.66 -8.36 -2.34
CA ALA A 152 40.81 -7.49 -1.54
C ALA A 152 40.12 -6.42 -2.39
N VAL A 153 40.82 -5.83 -3.37
CA VAL A 153 40.25 -4.85 -4.31
C VAL A 153 39.26 -5.52 -5.26
N LEU A 154 39.59 -6.68 -5.82
CA LEU A 154 38.66 -7.46 -6.66
C LEU A 154 37.47 -7.97 -5.86
N GLY A 155 37.69 -8.40 -4.62
CA GLY A 155 36.64 -8.78 -3.68
C GLY A 155 35.75 -7.61 -3.29
N TRP A 156 36.32 -6.42 -3.07
CA TRP A 156 35.59 -5.18 -2.80
C TRP A 156 34.84 -4.68 -4.04
N LEU A 157 35.42 -4.75 -5.23
CA LEU A 157 34.73 -4.41 -6.50
C LEU A 157 33.61 -5.40 -6.80
N ALA A 158 33.83 -6.70 -6.56
CA ALA A 158 32.78 -7.71 -6.67
C ALA A 158 31.68 -7.47 -5.64
N PHE A 159 32.03 -7.20 -4.38
CA PHE A 159 31.09 -6.86 -3.30
C PHE A 159 30.33 -5.57 -3.57
N ALA A 160 30.99 -4.51 -4.04
CA ALA A 160 30.38 -3.24 -4.42
C ALA A 160 29.46 -3.42 -5.63
N SER A 161 29.86 -4.23 -6.63
CA SER A 161 29.00 -4.59 -7.76
C SER A 161 27.82 -5.47 -7.36
N TRP A 162 27.93 -6.24 -6.27
CA TRP A 162 26.88 -7.08 -5.73
C TRP A 162 25.91 -6.29 -4.84
N GLN A 163 26.41 -5.33 -4.06
CA GLN A 163 25.60 -4.32 -3.34
C GLN A 163 24.92 -3.34 -4.30
N ALA A 164 25.53 -3.05 -5.45
CA ALA A 164 24.95 -2.23 -6.51
C ALA A 164 23.98 -3.01 -7.41
N ARG A 165 23.78 -4.33 -7.21
CA ARG A 165 22.64 -5.00 -7.83
C ARG A 165 21.40 -4.53 -7.09
N PRO A 166 20.46 -3.83 -7.77
CA PRO A 166 19.17 -3.57 -7.15
C PRO A 166 18.60 -4.92 -6.71
N ALA A 167 18.06 -4.98 -5.48
CA ALA A 167 17.24 -6.11 -5.10
C ALA A 167 16.22 -6.33 -6.23
N PRO A 168 15.97 -7.58 -6.68
CA PRO A 168 15.02 -7.80 -7.76
C PRO A 168 13.71 -7.12 -7.36
N GLU A 169 13.35 -6.07 -8.09
CA GLU A 169 12.13 -5.32 -7.81
C GLU A 169 10.96 -6.28 -7.98
N SER A 170 10.09 -6.34 -6.97
CA SER A 170 8.84 -7.11 -7.04
C SER A 170 8.14 -6.82 -8.37
N PRO A 171 7.77 -7.85 -9.17
CA PRO A 171 7.11 -7.65 -10.45
C PRO A 171 5.94 -6.68 -10.31
N TYR A 172 5.97 -5.63 -11.11
CA TYR A 172 4.94 -4.61 -11.10
C TYR A 172 4.00 -4.80 -12.29
N LEU A 173 2.73 -5.06 -12.02
CA LEU A 173 1.72 -5.31 -13.05
C LEU A 173 0.49 -4.43 -12.91
N VAL A 174 -0.17 -4.17 -14.04
CA VAL A 174 -1.51 -3.60 -14.13
C VAL A 174 -2.47 -4.67 -14.64
N VAL A 175 -3.65 -4.78 -14.03
CA VAL A 175 -4.75 -5.61 -14.56
C VAL A 175 -5.75 -4.66 -15.20
N VAL A 176 -5.85 -4.67 -16.52
CA VAL A 176 -6.77 -3.78 -17.24
C VAL A 176 -8.20 -4.35 -17.22
N PRO A 177 -9.26 -3.52 -17.31
CA PRO A 177 -10.64 -3.99 -17.29
C PRO A 177 -10.90 -5.05 -18.35
N PHE A 178 -11.29 -6.26 -17.95
CA PHE A 178 -11.54 -7.35 -18.88
C PHE A 178 -12.65 -7.00 -19.88
N ASP A 179 -12.44 -7.39 -21.13
CA ASP A 179 -13.45 -7.23 -22.17
C ASP A 179 -14.56 -8.27 -22.03
N VAL A 180 -15.66 -8.03 -22.75
CA VAL A 180 -16.80 -8.94 -22.78
C VAL A 180 -17.08 -9.34 -24.21
N SER A 181 -17.13 -10.64 -24.46
CA SER A 181 -17.57 -11.23 -25.72
C SER A 181 -18.90 -11.96 -25.57
N GLY A 182 -19.71 -11.98 -26.63
CA GLY A 182 -21.01 -12.66 -26.68
C GLY A 182 -22.15 -11.73 -27.10
N ASP A 183 -23.39 -12.21 -26.96
CA ASP A 183 -24.59 -11.57 -27.53
C ASP A 183 -25.06 -10.32 -26.76
N ALA A 184 -24.69 -10.19 -25.48
CA ALA A 184 -25.10 -9.06 -24.63
C ALA A 184 -23.93 -8.42 -23.84
N PRO A 185 -22.90 -7.84 -24.51
CA PRO A 185 -21.71 -7.33 -23.84
C PRO A 185 -22.00 -6.26 -22.77
N ALA A 186 -23.01 -5.42 -22.99
CA ALA A 186 -23.39 -4.37 -22.04
C ALA A 186 -23.99 -4.93 -20.74
N ALA A 187 -24.77 -6.02 -20.82
CA ALA A 187 -25.40 -6.64 -19.65
C ALA A 187 -24.37 -7.31 -18.73
N TRP A 188 -23.30 -7.85 -19.32
CA TRP A 188 -22.25 -8.58 -18.59
C TRP A 188 -21.04 -7.73 -18.21
N ARG A 189 -21.00 -6.46 -18.64
CA ARG A 189 -19.90 -5.54 -18.29
C ARG A 189 -19.73 -5.33 -16.78
N PRO A 190 -20.79 -5.12 -15.98
CA PRO A 190 -20.66 -5.05 -14.52
C PRO A 190 -19.99 -6.28 -13.91
N PHE A 191 -20.30 -7.46 -14.45
CA PHE A 191 -19.72 -8.72 -14.00
C PHE A 191 -18.23 -8.81 -14.34
N ALA A 192 -17.84 -8.52 -15.59
CA ALA A 192 -16.43 -8.54 -16.01
C ALA A 192 -15.57 -7.51 -15.26
N ASP A 193 -16.13 -6.32 -15.02
CA ASP A 193 -15.51 -5.30 -14.19
C ASP A 193 -15.30 -5.82 -12.76
N GLN A 194 -16.30 -6.49 -12.18
CA GLN A 194 -16.14 -7.05 -10.85
C GLN A 194 -15.09 -8.17 -10.81
N VAL A 195 -15.05 -9.06 -11.80
CA VAL A 195 -13.98 -10.07 -11.91
C VAL A 195 -12.61 -9.40 -11.94
N THR A 196 -12.45 -8.34 -12.74
CA THR A 196 -11.20 -7.58 -12.80
C THR A 196 -10.81 -7.02 -11.43
N ARG A 197 -11.76 -6.43 -10.69
CA ARG A 197 -11.53 -5.89 -9.34
C ARG A 197 -11.07 -6.96 -8.36
N GLU A 198 -11.68 -8.15 -8.41
CA GLU A 198 -11.31 -9.26 -7.53
C GLU A 198 -9.96 -9.88 -7.90
N VAL A 199 -9.61 -9.95 -9.19
CA VAL A 199 -8.26 -10.35 -9.62
C VAL A 199 -7.21 -9.36 -9.10
N ILE A 200 -7.44 -8.04 -9.24
CA ILE A 200 -6.58 -6.99 -8.64
C ILE A 200 -6.44 -7.20 -7.13
N ARG A 201 -7.58 -7.38 -6.43
CA ARG A 201 -7.61 -7.57 -4.97
C ARG A 201 -6.79 -8.78 -4.55
N ASN A 202 -6.97 -9.92 -5.23
CA ASN A 202 -6.26 -11.16 -4.91
C ASN A 202 -4.76 -11.04 -5.19
N LEU A 203 -4.35 -10.47 -6.32
CA LEU A 203 -2.94 -10.22 -6.60
C LEU A 203 -2.29 -9.29 -5.57
N ARG A 204 -3.03 -8.29 -5.07
CA ARG A 204 -2.55 -7.38 -4.00
C ARG A 204 -2.35 -8.06 -2.64
N LYS A 205 -2.94 -9.24 -2.41
CA LYS A 205 -2.69 -10.04 -1.19
C LYS A 205 -1.31 -10.71 -1.21
N ILE A 206 -0.65 -10.81 -2.37
CA ILE A 206 0.65 -11.43 -2.56
C ILE A 206 1.73 -10.37 -2.38
N SER A 207 2.44 -10.37 -1.26
CA SER A 207 3.43 -9.33 -0.92
C SER A 207 4.63 -9.27 -1.87
N GLY A 208 4.89 -10.37 -2.60
CA GLY A 208 5.90 -10.44 -3.64
C GLY A 208 5.53 -9.73 -4.94
N LEU A 209 4.29 -9.23 -5.09
CA LEU A 209 3.82 -8.49 -6.27
C LEU A 209 3.57 -7.02 -5.93
N ARG A 210 3.84 -6.15 -6.90
CA ARG A 210 3.29 -4.79 -6.94
C ARG A 210 2.16 -4.80 -7.95
N VAL A 211 1.00 -4.29 -7.58
CA VAL A 211 -0.18 -4.28 -8.45
C VAL A 211 -0.77 -2.88 -8.46
N VAL A 212 -1.03 -2.36 -9.66
CA VAL A 212 -1.68 -1.06 -9.83
C VAL A 212 -3.09 -1.12 -9.21
N PRO A 213 -3.45 -0.19 -8.31
CA PRO A 213 -4.78 -0.19 -7.71
C PRO A 213 -5.89 0.03 -8.74
N THR A 214 -7.09 -0.41 -8.35
CA THR A 214 -8.28 -0.37 -9.18
C THR A 214 -8.59 1.00 -9.80
N PRO A 215 -8.52 2.15 -9.07
CA PRO A 215 -8.78 3.45 -9.66
C PRO A 215 -7.89 3.74 -10.87
N SER A 216 -6.55 3.56 -10.72
CA SER A 216 -5.63 3.72 -11.84
C SER A 216 -5.82 2.70 -12.95
N ALA A 217 -6.02 1.43 -12.60
CA ALA A 217 -6.16 0.36 -13.57
C ALA A 217 -7.38 0.55 -14.49
N PHE A 218 -8.47 1.07 -13.95
CA PHE A 218 -9.71 1.27 -14.70
C PHE A 218 -9.67 2.45 -15.69
N THR A 219 -8.65 3.30 -15.63
CA THR A 219 -8.43 4.36 -16.64
C THR A 219 -8.11 3.81 -18.03
N PHE A 220 -7.64 2.55 -18.12
CA PHE A 220 -7.31 1.90 -19.40
C PHE A 220 -8.49 1.21 -20.07
N ARG A 221 -9.72 1.38 -19.57
CA ARG A 221 -10.93 0.75 -20.12
C ARG A 221 -11.06 0.92 -21.63
N ASP A 222 -10.90 2.15 -22.10
CA ASP A 222 -11.16 2.51 -23.50
C ASP A 222 -9.89 2.47 -24.36
N ASN A 223 -8.72 2.37 -23.74
CA ASN A 223 -7.44 2.33 -24.44
C ASN A 223 -6.42 1.44 -23.70
N LYS A 224 -6.35 0.18 -24.12
CA LYS A 224 -5.42 -0.82 -23.60
C LYS A 224 -4.12 -0.95 -24.41
N ALA A 225 -3.87 -0.02 -25.35
CA ALA A 225 -2.69 -0.12 -26.21
C ALA A 225 -1.40 -0.09 -25.36
N ARG A 226 -0.48 -1.02 -25.61
CA ARG A 226 0.79 -1.15 -24.89
C ARG A 226 1.54 0.18 -24.74
N ASP A 227 1.67 0.93 -25.82
CA ASP A 227 2.39 2.22 -25.82
C ASP A 227 1.65 3.31 -25.06
N HIS A 228 0.32 3.19 -24.91
CA HIS A 228 -0.45 4.07 -24.04
C HIS A 228 -0.22 3.71 -22.56
N ILE A 229 -0.34 2.44 -22.19
CA ILE A 229 -0.08 1.94 -20.82
C ILE A 229 1.33 2.32 -20.36
N ARG A 230 2.36 2.06 -21.18
CA ARG A 230 3.76 2.38 -20.86
C ARG A 230 4.04 3.87 -20.68
N ARG A 231 3.30 4.74 -21.38
CA ARG A 231 3.44 6.19 -21.20
C ARG A 231 2.81 6.67 -19.89
N GLN A 232 1.66 6.10 -19.52
CA GLN A 232 0.94 6.47 -18.31
C GLN A 232 1.55 5.85 -17.05
N LEU A 233 2.10 4.64 -17.16
CA LEU A 233 2.69 3.84 -16.09
C LEU A 233 4.07 3.30 -16.49
N PRO A 234 5.11 4.15 -16.51
CA PRO A 234 6.43 3.78 -17.02
C PRO A 234 7.14 2.69 -16.21
N ASP A 235 6.81 2.56 -14.92
CA ASP A 235 7.43 1.58 -14.02
C ASP A 235 6.75 0.20 -14.07
N VAL A 236 5.60 0.09 -14.74
CA VAL A 236 4.86 -1.17 -14.85
C VAL A 236 5.50 -2.07 -15.91
N GLN A 237 5.79 -3.31 -15.51
CA GLN A 237 6.51 -4.29 -16.33
C GLN A 237 5.55 -5.22 -17.08
N TYR A 238 4.41 -5.53 -16.48
CA TYR A 238 3.46 -6.49 -17.03
C TYR A 238 2.05 -5.92 -17.11
N VAL A 239 1.29 -6.35 -18.13
CA VAL A 239 -0.16 -6.13 -18.21
C VAL A 239 -0.87 -7.47 -18.20
N LEU A 240 -1.86 -7.59 -17.33
CA LEU A 240 -2.82 -8.69 -17.34
C LEU A 240 -4.10 -8.18 -17.99
N ASP A 241 -4.44 -8.73 -19.15
CA ASP A 241 -5.70 -8.48 -19.86
C ASP A 241 -6.51 -9.77 -19.91
N GLY A 242 -7.80 -9.66 -20.22
CA GLY A 242 -8.66 -10.81 -20.33
C GLY A 242 -9.97 -10.51 -21.03
N VAL A 243 -10.62 -11.58 -21.46
CA VAL A 243 -11.94 -11.55 -22.11
C VAL A 243 -12.85 -12.51 -21.37
N VAL A 244 -13.99 -11.98 -20.94
CA VAL A 244 -15.10 -12.72 -20.35
C VAL A 244 -16.11 -13.04 -21.44
N SER A 245 -16.28 -14.33 -21.73
CA SER A 245 -17.27 -14.84 -22.67
C SER A 245 -18.38 -15.56 -21.92
N ILE A 246 -19.63 -15.20 -22.19
CA ILE A 246 -20.80 -15.85 -21.58
C ILE A 246 -21.76 -16.32 -22.66
N SER A 247 -22.11 -17.61 -22.63
CA SER A 247 -23.08 -18.21 -23.54
C SER A 247 -24.49 -18.18 -22.94
N SER A 248 -25.51 -18.38 -23.78
CA SER A 248 -26.93 -18.36 -23.38
C SER A 248 -27.33 -19.39 -22.32
N GLY A 249 -26.43 -20.33 -21.96
CA GLY A 249 -26.63 -21.36 -20.93
C GLY A 249 -25.94 -21.09 -19.57
N ASN A 250 -25.56 -19.83 -19.29
CA ASN A 250 -24.73 -19.41 -18.14
C ASN A 250 -23.33 -20.01 -18.12
N GLU A 251 -22.84 -20.54 -19.25
CA GLU A 251 -21.46 -21.02 -19.33
C GLU A 251 -20.54 -19.81 -19.45
N LEU A 252 -19.56 -19.76 -18.55
CA LEU A 252 -18.60 -18.70 -18.42
C LEU A 252 -17.24 -19.22 -18.87
N ARG A 253 -16.59 -18.50 -19.78
CA ARG A 253 -15.17 -18.65 -20.07
C ARG A 253 -14.46 -17.34 -19.84
N ILE A 254 -13.34 -17.39 -19.14
CA ILE A 254 -12.43 -16.25 -18.96
C ILE A 254 -11.08 -16.65 -19.55
N THR A 255 -10.71 -15.99 -20.63
CA THR A 255 -9.37 -16.10 -21.22
C THR A 255 -8.54 -14.96 -20.67
N VAL A 256 -7.43 -15.28 -20.01
CA VAL A 256 -6.54 -14.28 -19.39
C VAL A 256 -5.16 -14.39 -20.01
N GLU A 257 -4.55 -13.24 -20.30
CA GLU A 257 -3.22 -13.12 -20.89
C GLU A 257 -2.37 -12.16 -20.06
N LEU A 258 -1.15 -12.58 -19.75
CA LEU A 258 -0.12 -11.76 -19.12
C LEU A 258 0.97 -11.45 -20.16
N GLU A 259 1.17 -10.16 -20.45
CA GLU A 259 2.18 -9.67 -21.40
C GLU A 259 3.30 -8.94 -20.64
N ASP A 260 4.56 -9.17 -21.05
CA ASP A 260 5.71 -8.34 -20.70
C ASP A 260 5.73 -7.09 -21.59
N LEU A 261 5.38 -5.93 -21.04
CA LEU A 261 5.28 -4.65 -21.76
C LEU A 261 6.61 -4.20 -22.36
N GLY A 262 7.73 -4.61 -21.76
CA GLY A 262 9.08 -4.27 -22.22
C GLY A 262 9.46 -5.04 -23.48
N LYS A 263 9.13 -6.34 -23.52
CA LYS A 263 9.45 -7.24 -24.65
C LYS A 263 8.35 -7.32 -25.69
N GLY A 264 7.11 -6.98 -25.34
CA GLY A 264 5.96 -7.15 -26.20
C GLY A 264 5.61 -8.61 -26.44
N LEU A 265 5.76 -9.45 -25.41
CA LEU A 265 5.59 -10.89 -25.50
C LEU A 265 4.63 -11.38 -24.43
N VAL A 266 3.74 -12.28 -24.83
CA VAL A 266 2.91 -13.06 -23.92
C VAL A 266 3.82 -13.97 -23.10
N VAL A 267 3.79 -13.81 -21.78
CA VAL A 267 4.55 -14.67 -20.85
C VAL A 267 3.72 -15.84 -20.35
N TRP A 268 2.40 -15.67 -20.31
CA TRP A 268 1.46 -16.68 -19.88
C TRP A 268 0.05 -16.34 -20.37
N ASP A 269 -0.67 -17.34 -20.85
CA ASP A 269 -2.09 -17.26 -21.16
C ASP A 269 -2.80 -18.51 -20.64
N LYS A 270 -4.07 -18.37 -20.26
CA LYS A 270 -4.88 -19.51 -19.82
C LYS A 270 -6.39 -19.23 -19.92
N ASP A 271 -7.12 -20.27 -20.29
CA ASP A 271 -8.57 -20.32 -20.20
C ASP A 271 -9.04 -20.89 -18.86
N TYR A 272 -10.08 -20.25 -18.32
CA TYR A 272 -10.81 -20.72 -17.16
C TYR A 272 -12.29 -20.85 -17.52
N GLU A 273 -12.87 -22.00 -17.22
CA GLU A 273 -14.27 -22.30 -17.53
C GLU A 273 -15.05 -22.52 -16.25
N GLY A 274 -16.32 -22.13 -16.28
CA GLY A 274 -17.23 -22.27 -15.16
C GLY A 274 -18.65 -21.91 -15.53
N ARG A 275 -19.44 -21.57 -14.51
CA ARG A 275 -20.81 -21.10 -14.68
C ARG A 275 -21.04 -19.85 -13.85
N THR A 276 -21.85 -18.92 -14.36
CA THR A 276 -22.15 -17.66 -13.65
C THR A 276 -23.06 -17.88 -12.43
N ASP A 277 -23.77 -19.00 -12.36
CA ASP A 277 -24.69 -19.37 -11.28
C ASP A 277 -24.09 -20.31 -10.23
N ASP A 278 -22.77 -20.53 -10.28
CA ASP A 278 -22.03 -21.40 -9.38
C ASP A 278 -21.06 -20.59 -8.50
N THR A 279 -20.88 -21.00 -7.25
CA THR A 279 -19.90 -20.42 -6.32
C THR A 279 -18.45 -20.68 -6.75
N ASN A 280 -18.23 -21.65 -7.65
CA ASN A 280 -16.92 -21.93 -8.25
C ASN A 280 -16.32 -20.73 -9.01
N LEU A 281 -17.12 -19.70 -9.32
CA LEU A 281 -16.63 -18.40 -9.81
C LEU A 281 -15.54 -17.80 -8.91
N PHE A 282 -15.69 -17.89 -7.59
CA PHE A 282 -14.72 -17.30 -6.66
C PHE A 282 -13.39 -18.04 -6.68
N ALA A 283 -13.43 -19.38 -6.82
CA ALA A 283 -12.21 -20.18 -6.94
C ALA A 283 -11.42 -19.85 -8.21
N MET A 284 -12.11 -19.48 -9.30
CA MET A 284 -11.47 -19.05 -10.55
C MET A 284 -10.62 -17.79 -10.36
N GLN A 285 -11.11 -16.80 -9.60
CA GLN A 285 -10.39 -15.55 -9.34
C GLN A 285 -9.08 -15.79 -8.56
N SER A 286 -9.12 -16.67 -7.55
CA SER A 286 -7.93 -17.06 -6.79
C SER A 286 -6.97 -17.90 -7.63
N ALA A 287 -7.49 -18.77 -8.50
CA ALA A 287 -6.69 -19.56 -9.44
C ALA A 287 -5.99 -18.71 -10.52
N ILE A 288 -6.58 -17.59 -10.94
CA ILE A 288 -5.91 -16.60 -11.81
C ILE A 288 -4.74 -15.97 -11.06
N ALA A 289 -4.95 -15.48 -9.83
CA ALA A 289 -3.89 -14.87 -9.04
C ALA A 289 -2.72 -15.83 -8.76
N GLY A 290 -3.01 -17.09 -8.43
CA GLY A 290 -2.01 -18.14 -8.26
C GLY A 290 -1.19 -18.40 -9.52
N ALA A 291 -1.85 -18.56 -10.67
CA ALA A 291 -1.18 -18.81 -11.94
C ALA A 291 -0.30 -17.64 -12.41
N VAL A 292 -0.75 -16.40 -12.19
CA VAL A 292 0.05 -15.19 -12.45
C VAL A 292 1.29 -15.18 -11.56
N SER A 293 1.14 -15.46 -10.26
CA SER A 293 2.28 -15.54 -9.32
C SER A 293 3.30 -16.60 -9.76
N ASP A 294 2.83 -17.79 -10.14
CA ASP A 294 3.68 -18.89 -10.62
C ASP A 294 4.42 -18.50 -11.92
N SER A 295 3.73 -17.88 -12.87
CA SER A 295 4.31 -17.43 -14.14
C SER A 295 5.41 -16.39 -13.94
N LEU A 296 5.25 -15.52 -12.95
CA LEU A 296 6.21 -14.50 -12.55
C LEU A 296 7.26 -15.03 -11.54
N LYS A 297 7.18 -16.32 -11.18
CA LYS A 297 8.07 -17.00 -10.22
C LYS A 297 8.09 -16.33 -8.84
N VAL A 298 6.95 -15.77 -8.44
CA VAL A 298 6.73 -15.18 -7.12
C VAL A 298 6.14 -16.23 -6.21
N ALA A 299 6.79 -16.46 -5.06
CA ALA A 299 6.31 -17.41 -4.07
C ALA A 299 5.15 -16.81 -3.26
N ILE A 300 4.04 -17.53 -3.17
CA ILE A 300 2.91 -17.20 -2.29
C ILE A 300 3.19 -17.80 -0.91
N LEU A 301 3.13 -16.97 0.13
CA LEU A 301 3.30 -17.40 1.51
C LEU A 301 2.04 -18.12 2.02
N ALA A 302 2.17 -18.97 3.04
CA ALA A 302 1.04 -19.74 3.58
C ALA A 302 -0.12 -18.84 4.08
N ASP A 303 0.20 -17.67 4.62
CA ASP A 303 -0.79 -16.71 5.12
C ASP A 303 -1.51 -15.99 3.97
N GLU A 304 -0.78 -15.72 2.87
CA GLU A 304 -1.33 -15.13 1.65
C GLU A 304 -2.23 -16.13 0.93
N GLN A 305 -1.83 -17.40 0.88
CA GLN A 305 -2.68 -18.47 0.33
C GLN A 305 -3.98 -18.59 1.12
N ARG A 306 -3.92 -18.58 2.46
CA ARG A 306 -5.13 -18.57 3.29
C ARG A 306 -6.03 -17.36 3.00
N ALA A 307 -5.43 -16.18 2.80
CA ALA A 307 -6.18 -14.98 2.44
C ALA A 307 -6.76 -15.03 1.00
N LEU A 308 -6.13 -15.75 0.07
CA LEU A 308 -6.65 -15.99 -1.28
C LEU A 308 -7.81 -16.99 -1.30
N ASP A 309 -7.82 -17.94 -0.37
CA ASP A 309 -8.90 -18.93 -0.23
C ASP A 309 -10.15 -18.35 0.47
N GLU A 310 -10.04 -17.16 1.06
CA GLU A 310 -11.18 -16.43 1.62
C GLU A 310 -12.01 -15.74 0.52
N PHE A 311 -13.24 -16.21 0.36
CA PHE A 311 -14.20 -15.60 -0.55
C PHE A 311 -14.93 -14.40 0.07
N PRO A 312 -15.33 -13.40 -0.72
CA PRO A 312 -16.01 -12.21 -0.19
C PRO A 312 -17.34 -12.53 0.52
N THR A 313 -18.09 -13.51 -0.01
CA THR A 313 -19.35 -14.01 0.56
C THR A 313 -19.61 -15.45 0.08
N ALA A 314 -20.37 -16.22 0.87
CA ALA A 314 -20.90 -17.52 0.44
C ALA A 314 -22.31 -17.42 -0.19
N ASN A 315 -22.91 -16.22 -0.25
CA ASN A 315 -24.25 -15.98 -0.74
C ASN A 315 -24.21 -15.30 -2.12
N LEU A 316 -24.52 -16.06 -3.18
CA LEU A 316 -24.51 -15.54 -4.56
C LEU A 316 -25.46 -14.35 -4.76
N LYS A 317 -26.63 -14.33 -4.13
CA LYS A 317 -27.56 -13.20 -4.24
C LYS A 317 -27.01 -11.94 -3.57
N ALA A 318 -26.29 -12.09 -2.46
CA ALA A 318 -25.59 -10.98 -1.83
C ALA A 318 -24.49 -10.43 -2.76
N TYR A 319 -23.76 -11.33 -3.42
CA TYR A 319 -22.74 -10.95 -4.40
C TYR A 319 -23.33 -10.25 -5.62
N GLU A 320 -24.44 -10.74 -6.19
CA GLU A 320 -25.16 -10.09 -7.29
C GLU A 320 -25.58 -8.66 -6.94
N ALA A 321 -26.18 -8.47 -5.76
CA ALA A 321 -26.56 -7.14 -5.28
C ALA A 321 -25.34 -6.23 -5.08
N TYR A 322 -24.23 -6.78 -4.56
CA TYR A 322 -22.96 -6.05 -4.42
C TYR A 322 -22.38 -5.61 -5.78
N VAL A 323 -22.36 -6.49 -6.77
CA VAL A 323 -21.88 -6.15 -8.14
C VAL A 323 -22.75 -5.07 -8.77
N ALA A 324 -24.08 -5.18 -8.65
CA ALA A 324 -25.01 -4.16 -9.12
C ALA A 324 -24.77 -2.81 -8.42
N GLY A 325 -24.55 -2.84 -7.09
CA GLY A 325 -24.22 -1.66 -6.31
C GLY A 325 -22.90 -1.01 -6.74
N ARG A 326 -21.85 -1.80 -7.00
CA ARG A 326 -20.57 -1.31 -7.53
C ARG A 326 -20.74 -0.61 -8.87
N SER A 327 -21.55 -1.18 -9.77
CA SER A 327 -21.85 -0.55 -11.06
C SER A 327 -22.55 0.80 -10.91
N GLN A 328 -23.48 0.93 -9.97
CA GLN A 328 -24.10 2.24 -9.66
C GLN A 328 -23.09 3.21 -9.04
N LEU A 329 -22.22 2.75 -8.14
CA LEU A 329 -21.19 3.58 -7.51
C LEU A 329 -20.21 4.17 -8.54
N ASP A 330 -19.83 3.39 -9.55
CA ASP A 330 -18.90 3.82 -10.60
C ASP A 330 -19.48 4.95 -11.49
N LEU A 331 -20.80 5.11 -11.57
CA LEU A 331 -21.44 6.20 -12.32
C LEU A 331 -21.26 7.58 -11.67
N LEU A 332 -20.98 7.62 -10.36
CA LEU A 332 -20.68 8.81 -9.57
C LEU A 332 -21.63 9.99 -9.87
N SER A 333 -22.91 9.81 -9.60
CA SER A 333 -23.92 10.86 -9.75
C SER A 333 -24.84 10.95 -8.54
N HIS A 334 -25.50 12.10 -8.35
CA HIS A 334 -26.46 12.32 -7.27
C HIS A 334 -27.56 11.23 -7.25
N ASP A 335 -28.02 10.77 -8.42
CA ASP A 335 -29.05 9.72 -8.53
C ASP A 335 -28.53 8.29 -8.36
N SER A 336 -27.29 8.01 -8.76
CA SER A 336 -26.73 6.65 -8.75
C SER A 336 -26.22 6.23 -7.37
N LEU A 337 -25.68 7.16 -6.58
CA LEU A 337 -25.12 6.85 -5.26
C LEU A 337 -26.18 6.34 -4.25
N PRO A 338 -27.39 6.92 -4.14
CA PRO A 338 -28.46 6.35 -3.32
C PRO A 338 -28.86 4.94 -3.75
N ARG A 339 -28.93 4.67 -5.06
CA ARG A 339 -29.22 3.33 -5.60
C ARG A 339 -28.11 2.33 -5.25
N ALA A 340 -26.85 2.76 -5.31
CA ALA A 340 -25.72 1.94 -4.88
C ALA A 340 -25.86 1.55 -3.40
N ILE A 341 -26.21 2.51 -2.53
CA ILE A 341 -26.45 2.29 -1.10
C ILE A 341 -27.56 1.26 -0.88
N GLU A 342 -28.71 1.40 -1.55
CA GLU A 342 -29.82 0.44 -1.45
C GLU A 342 -29.41 -0.99 -1.84
N LEU A 343 -28.59 -1.13 -2.89
CA LEU A 343 -28.08 -2.42 -3.34
C LEU A 343 -27.06 -3.01 -2.36
N PHE A 344 -26.20 -2.18 -1.77
CA PHE A 344 -25.28 -2.64 -0.72
C PHE A 344 -26.02 -3.02 0.57
N ASP A 345 -27.08 -2.30 0.94
CA ASP A 345 -27.95 -2.67 2.06
C ASP A 345 -28.65 -4.01 1.83
N GLN A 346 -29.09 -4.29 0.59
CA GLN A 346 -29.61 -5.61 0.21
C GLN A 346 -28.54 -6.70 0.33
N ALA A 347 -27.32 -6.44 -0.14
CA ALA A 347 -26.21 -7.39 0.00
C ALA A 347 -25.89 -7.69 1.47
N ILE A 348 -25.85 -6.66 2.32
CA ILE A 348 -25.63 -6.78 3.76
C ILE A 348 -26.77 -7.55 4.45
N ALA A 349 -28.03 -7.30 4.07
CA ALA A 349 -29.17 -8.02 4.62
C ALA A 349 -29.15 -9.52 4.26
N LEU A 350 -28.66 -9.85 3.05
CA LEU A 350 -28.53 -11.22 2.57
C LEU A 350 -27.32 -11.95 3.19
N ASP A 351 -26.24 -11.24 3.47
CA ASP A 351 -25.07 -11.75 4.20
C ASP A 351 -24.47 -10.68 5.12
N PRO A 352 -24.85 -10.66 6.41
CA PRO A 352 -24.31 -9.71 7.39
C PRO A 352 -22.81 -9.85 7.68
N LYS A 353 -22.13 -10.88 7.15
CA LYS A 353 -20.67 -11.05 7.27
C LYS A 353 -19.93 -10.53 6.04
N PHE A 354 -20.64 -10.03 5.03
CA PHE A 354 -20.04 -9.56 3.78
C PHE A 354 -19.38 -8.19 3.94
N PHE A 355 -18.19 -8.19 4.52
CA PHE A 355 -17.43 -6.98 4.88
C PHE A 355 -17.26 -5.98 3.73
N ASP A 356 -17.01 -6.44 2.50
CA ASP A 356 -16.80 -5.55 1.35
C ASP A 356 -18.05 -4.74 0.98
N ALA A 357 -19.26 -5.26 1.25
CA ALA A 357 -20.50 -4.52 1.04
C ALA A 357 -20.62 -3.33 2.01
N TYR A 358 -20.18 -3.49 3.27
CA TYR A 358 -20.12 -2.41 4.25
C TYR A 358 -19.12 -1.31 3.84
N ILE A 359 -17.95 -1.70 3.34
CA ILE A 359 -16.96 -0.73 2.83
C ILE A 359 -17.52 0.01 1.61
N ALA A 360 -18.08 -0.70 0.63
CA ALA A 360 -18.63 -0.07 -0.58
C ALA A 360 -19.81 0.87 -0.28
N ARG A 361 -20.68 0.53 0.68
CA ARG A 361 -21.73 1.44 1.16
C ARG A 361 -21.14 2.69 1.80
N SER A 362 -20.11 2.53 2.63
CA SER A 362 -19.41 3.65 3.27
C SER A 362 -18.76 4.57 2.23
N ASP A 363 -18.17 4.00 1.18
CA ASP A 363 -17.62 4.76 0.05
C ASP A 363 -18.72 5.55 -0.68
N ALA A 364 -19.88 4.95 -0.93
CA ALA A 364 -21.01 5.65 -1.55
C ALA A 364 -21.50 6.83 -0.70
N TYR A 365 -21.60 6.66 0.62
CA TYR A 365 -21.88 7.79 1.53
C TYR A 365 -20.78 8.84 1.52
N ARG A 366 -19.50 8.44 1.40
CA ARG A 366 -18.37 9.38 1.33
C ARG A 366 -18.39 10.20 0.03
N GLN A 367 -18.78 9.60 -1.10
CA GLN A 367 -18.93 10.33 -2.36
C GLN A 367 -20.08 11.36 -2.27
N LEU A 368 -21.20 10.99 -1.65
CA LEU A 368 -22.27 11.94 -1.37
C LEU A 368 -21.78 13.09 -0.48
N PHE A 369 -21.07 12.77 0.61
CA PHE A 369 -20.46 13.73 1.52
C PHE A 369 -19.47 14.68 0.82
N ALA A 370 -18.68 14.18 -0.13
CA ALA A 370 -17.61 14.96 -0.75
C ALA A 370 -18.12 15.87 -1.89
N TYR A 371 -19.12 15.43 -2.66
CA TYR A 371 -19.47 16.06 -3.95
C TYR A 371 -20.92 16.50 -4.09
N PHE A 372 -21.87 15.87 -3.41
CA PHE A 372 -23.28 15.95 -3.82
C PHE A 372 -24.23 16.46 -2.74
N GLU A 373 -23.86 16.30 -1.47
CA GLU A 373 -24.70 16.64 -0.32
C GLU A 373 -23.94 17.52 0.69
N PRO A 374 -24.64 18.38 1.45
CA PRO A 374 -24.01 19.12 2.53
C PRO A 374 -23.31 18.16 3.52
N PRO A 375 -22.00 18.32 3.77
CA PRO A 375 -21.23 17.43 4.64
C PRO A 375 -21.84 17.21 6.03
N ILE A 376 -22.51 18.22 6.59
CA ILE A 376 -23.19 18.14 7.88
C ILE A 376 -24.26 17.04 7.93
N ASN A 377 -24.93 16.76 6.80
CA ASN A 377 -25.99 15.75 6.70
C ASN A 377 -25.45 14.34 6.47
N MET A 378 -24.20 14.23 6.01
CA MET A 378 -23.61 12.97 5.57
C MET A 378 -22.55 12.43 6.52
N LEU A 379 -21.88 13.29 7.29
CA LEU A 379 -20.76 12.88 8.16
C LEU A 379 -21.13 11.70 9.06
N GLN A 380 -22.28 11.78 9.75
CA GLN A 380 -22.68 10.73 10.67
C GLN A 380 -22.99 9.41 9.93
N LYS A 381 -23.59 9.48 8.74
CA LYS A 381 -23.86 8.28 7.92
C LYS A 381 -22.57 7.57 7.49
N VAL A 382 -21.54 8.33 7.11
CA VAL A 382 -20.22 7.77 6.78
C VAL A 382 -19.60 7.11 8.02
N VAL A 383 -19.62 7.81 9.16
CA VAL A 383 -19.05 7.31 10.42
C VAL A 383 -19.76 6.04 10.91
N ASP A 384 -21.09 6.03 10.91
CA ASP A 384 -21.89 4.88 11.36
C ASP A 384 -21.66 3.67 10.43
N SER A 385 -21.68 3.88 9.12
CA SER A 385 -21.43 2.81 8.15
C SER A 385 -20.03 2.20 8.29
N LEU A 386 -19.00 3.03 8.55
CA LEU A 386 -17.64 2.55 8.81
C LEU A 386 -17.53 1.86 10.18
N ALA A 387 -18.27 2.33 11.19
CA ALA A 387 -18.32 1.69 12.50
C ALA A 387 -18.93 0.28 12.41
N GLU A 388 -19.97 0.08 11.59
CA GLU A 388 -20.51 -1.25 11.29
C GLU A 388 -19.46 -2.15 10.64
N ALA A 389 -18.73 -1.66 9.62
CA ALA A 389 -17.64 -2.43 9.01
C ALA A 389 -16.57 -2.83 10.05
N GLN A 390 -16.23 -1.92 10.97
CA GLN A 390 -15.26 -2.17 12.03
C GLN A 390 -15.74 -3.16 13.09
N GLN A 391 -17.05 -3.36 13.27
CA GLN A 391 -17.56 -4.45 14.12
C GLN A 391 -17.20 -5.83 13.56
N LEU A 392 -17.17 -5.96 12.22
CA LEU A 392 -16.74 -7.19 11.55
C LEU A 392 -15.22 -7.33 11.55
N ARG A 393 -14.50 -6.24 11.23
CA ARG A 393 -13.03 -6.22 11.15
C ARG A 393 -12.45 -4.95 11.82
N PRO A 394 -12.19 -4.99 13.15
CA PRO A 394 -11.69 -3.82 13.89
C PRO A 394 -10.34 -3.26 13.40
N ASP A 395 -9.55 -4.12 12.77
CA ASP A 395 -8.20 -3.83 12.32
C ASP A 395 -8.11 -3.51 10.81
N SER A 396 -9.23 -3.35 10.10
CA SER A 396 -9.22 -2.99 8.66
C SER A 396 -8.56 -1.64 8.43
N ALA A 397 -7.46 -1.64 7.66
CA ALA A 397 -6.75 -0.44 7.28
C ALA A 397 -7.61 0.45 6.37
N GLU A 398 -8.40 -0.14 5.48
CA GLU A 398 -9.30 0.54 4.55
C GLU A 398 -10.38 1.34 5.28
N ALA A 399 -11.01 0.73 6.29
CA ALA A 399 -12.01 1.40 7.12
C ALA A 399 -11.40 2.59 7.88
N TRP A 400 -10.22 2.40 8.49
CA TRP A 400 -9.49 3.49 9.17
C TRP A 400 -9.04 4.59 8.20
N SER A 401 -8.62 4.23 6.98
CA SER A 401 -8.21 5.16 5.93
C SER A 401 -9.37 6.04 5.48
N SER A 402 -10.52 5.43 5.18
CA SER A 402 -11.75 6.14 4.78
C SER A 402 -12.22 7.08 5.88
N LEU A 403 -12.25 6.60 7.14
CA LEU A 403 -12.61 7.42 8.29
C LEU A 403 -11.67 8.61 8.49
N GLY A 404 -10.36 8.39 8.34
CA GLY A 404 -9.34 9.42 8.46
C GLY A 404 -9.52 10.53 7.44
N LEU A 405 -9.68 10.18 6.16
CA LEU A 405 -9.93 11.15 5.09
C LEU A 405 -11.23 11.94 5.33
N THR A 406 -12.32 11.26 5.69
CA THR A 406 -13.60 11.92 6.05
C THR A 406 -13.44 12.88 7.22
N TYR A 407 -12.67 12.51 8.25
CA TYR A 407 -12.41 13.40 9.38
C TYR A 407 -11.55 14.60 9.01
N VAL A 408 -10.58 14.48 8.10
CA VAL A 408 -9.85 15.64 7.58
C VAL A 408 -10.81 16.58 6.88
N MET A 409 -11.59 16.09 5.92
CA MET A 409 -12.56 16.90 5.17
C MET A 409 -13.64 17.51 6.09
N ALA A 410 -13.97 16.85 7.18
CA ALA A 410 -14.86 17.36 8.22
C ALA A 410 -14.12 18.19 9.31
N TRP A 411 -12.85 18.57 9.12
CA TRP A 411 -12.07 19.39 10.05
C TRP A 411 -12.10 18.86 11.50
N ARG A 412 -12.16 17.53 11.65
CA ARG A 412 -12.01 16.78 12.91
C ARG A 412 -10.54 16.37 13.08
N TRP A 413 -9.66 17.38 13.17
CA TRP A 413 -8.20 17.23 13.06
C TRP A 413 -7.60 16.16 13.98
N LYS A 414 -8.03 16.10 15.26
CA LYS A 414 -7.53 15.09 16.21
C LYS A 414 -7.94 13.66 15.82
N ASP A 415 -9.19 13.48 15.44
CA ASP A 415 -9.73 12.17 15.07
C ASP A 415 -9.13 11.70 13.74
N ALA A 416 -8.97 12.63 12.79
CA ALA A 416 -8.28 12.41 11.53
C ALA A 416 -6.86 11.88 11.75
N TRP A 417 -6.06 12.57 12.58
CA TRP A 417 -4.70 12.14 12.89
C TRP A 417 -4.66 10.72 13.45
N ILE A 418 -5.55 10.39 14.38
CA ILE A 418 -5.63 9.06 14.98
C ILE A 418 -5.98 8.00 13.93
N ALA A 419 -7.02 8.24 13.13
CA ALA A 419 -7.51 7.30 12.13
C ALA A 419 -6.48 7.08 11.00
N LEU A 420 -5.90 8.14 10.45
CA LEU A 420 -4.85 8.05 9.41
C LEU A 420 -3.61 7.31 9.90
N ASN A 421 -3.16 7.57 11.13
CA ASN A 421 -2.02 6.85 11.71
C ASN A 421 -2.34 5.37 11.98
N LYS A 422 -3.59 5.04 12.37
CA LYS A 422 -4.01 3.64 12.50
C LYS A 422 -4.00 2.96 11.13
N ALA A 423 -4.55 3.58 10.10
CA ALA A 423 -4.53 3.07 8.73
C ALA A 423 -3.10 2.81 8.25
N LYS A 424 -2.22 3.83 8.30
CA LYS A 424 -0.82 3.73 7.83
C LYS A 424 0.00 2.67 8.54
N ARG A 425 -0.23 2.44 9.84
CA ARG A 425 0.44 1.37 10.60
C ARG A 425 -0.04 -0.03 10.20
N ARG A 426 -1.27 -0.16 9.71
CA ARG A 426 -1.87 -1.45 9.32
C ARG A 426 -1.56 -1.79 7.87
N ASP A 427 -1.72 -0.81 6.98
CA ASP A 427 -1.35 -0.92 5.58
C ASP A 427 -0.73 0.41 5.09
N PRO A 428 0.60 0.46 4.87
CA PRO A 428 1.27 1.65 4.36
C PRO A 428 1.11 1.83 2.84
N THR A 429 0.36 0.95 2.16
CA THR A 429 0.18 0.96 0.70
C THR A 429 -1.13 1.63 0.26
N LEU A 430 -1.90 2.17 1.20
CA LEU A 430 -3.16 2.85 0.91
C LEU A 430 -2.92 4.30 0.50
N ALA A 431 -2.94 4.55 -0.81
CA ALA A 431 -2.82 5.89 -1.39
C ALA A 431 -3.83 6.89 -0.81
N GLN A 432 -5.06 6.46 -0.49
CA GLN A 432 -6.08 7.30 0.15
C GLN A 432 -5.66 7.81 1.53
N THR A 433 -4.89 7.02 2.29
CA THR A 433 -4.35 7.46 3.60
C THR A 433 -3.34 8.58 3.41
N GLU A 434 -2.49 8.49 2.38
CA GLU A 434 -1.52 9.54 2.06
C GLU A 434 -2.20 10.82 1.53
N LEU A 435 -3.28 10.69 0.75
CA LEU A 435 -4.12 11.84 0.40
C LEU A 435 -4.70 12.51 1.66
N GLY A 436 -5.19 11.72 2.62
CA GLY A 436 -5.66 12.24 3.91
C GLY A 436 -4.57 13.00 4.66
N PHE A 437 -3.34 12.49 4.69
CA PHE A 437 -2.21 13.21 5.27
C PHE A 437 -1.87 14.50 4.51
N ALA A 438 -1.87 14.47 3.17
CA ALA A 438 -1.61 15.66 2.37
C ALA A 438 -2.63 16.78 2.67
N LEU A 439 -3.92 16.46 2.73
CA LEU A 439 -4.97 17.41 3.07
C LEU A 439 -4.86 17.89 4.53
N TYR A 440 -4.51 17.00 5.46
CA TYR A 440 -4.25 17.35 6.85
C TYR A 440 -3.12 18.39 6.97
N TYR A 441 -1.97 18.09 6.37
CA TYR A 441 -0.80 18.98 6.39
C TYR A 441 -1.05 20.29 5.62
N SER A 442 -1.85 20.25 4.56
CA SER A 442 -2.25 21.45 3.83
C SER A 442 -3.06 22.41 4.71
N GLY A 443 -4.01 21.90 5.50
CA GLY A 443 -4.75 22.72 6.47
C GLY A 443 -3.86 23.32 7.57
N LEU A 444 -2.79 22.62 7.96
CA LEU A 444 -1.82 23.13 8.94
C LEU A 444 -0.74 24.04 8.33
N GLY A 445 -0.65 24.14 7.00
CA GLY A 445 0.35 24.95 6.31
C GLY A 445 1.75 24.28 6.26
N GLU A 446 1.83 22.95 6.31
CA GLU A 446 3.10 22.21 6.36
C GLU A 446 3.54 21.74 4.96
N ALA A 447 4.04 22.68 4.15
CA ALA A 447 4.33 22.49 2.72
C ALA A 447 5.18 21.26 2.39
N GLU A 448 6.30 21.04 3.08
CA GLU A 448 7.17 19.89 2.84
C GLU A 448 6.45 18.55 3.09
N LYS A 449 5.60 18.48 4.12
CA LYS A 449 4.85 17.26 4.40
C LYS A 449 3.73 17.02 3.40
N VAL A 450 3.13 18.07 2.85
CA VAL A 450 2.19 17.96 1.71
C VAL A 450 2.88 17.32 0.52
N LYS A 451 4.04 17.84 0.11
CA LYS A 451 4.80 17.32 -1.03
C LYS A 451 5.17 15.85 -0.85
N LEU A 452 5.66 15.47 0.34
CA LEU A 452 6.01 14.08 0.65
C LEU A 452 4.79 13.15 0.60
N ALA A 453 3.69 13.54 1.25
CA ALA A 453 2.47 12.74 1.27
C ALA A 453 1.88 12.57 -0.14
N LEU A 454 1.88 13.61 -0.98
CA LEU A 454 1.40 13.50 -2.35
C LEU A 454 2.34 12.69 -3.25
N ALA A 455 3.66 12.77 -3.05
CA ALA A 455 4.60 11.92 -3.76
C ALA A 455 4.35 10.43 -3.44
N ASP A 456 4.07 10.11 -2.18
CA ASP A 456 3.68 8.75 -1.78
C ASP A 456 2.32 8.34 -2.34
N ALA A 457 1.30 9.20 -2.26
CA ALA A 457 -0.02 8.94 -2.84
C ALA A 457 0.07 8.66 -4.36
N ASP A 458 0.80 9.49 -5.09
CA ASP A 458 1.01 9.38 -6.53
C ASP A 458 1.82 8.12 -6.91
N ARG A 459 2.81 7.74 -6.10
CA ARG A 459 3.55 6.48 -6.30
C ARG A 459 2.67 5.25 -6.09
N LEU A 460 1.70 5.32 -5.18
CA LEU A 460 0.83 4.20 -4.83
C LEU A 460 -0.34 4.05 -5.80
N ASP A 461 -0.95 5.14 -6.27
CA ASP A 461 -2.11 5.13 -7.18
C ASP A 461 -2.04 6.31 -8.19
N PRO A 462 -1.13 6.25 -9.18
CA PRO A 462 -0.70 7.40 -9.99
C PRO A 462 -1.75 8.02 -10.93
N LEU A 463 -2.80 7.27 -11.29
CA LEU A 463 -3.88 7.73 -12.17
C LEU A 463 -5.20 7.83 -11.40
N ASN A 464 -5.16 7.98 -10.07
CA ASN A 464 -6.35 8.21 -9.28
C ASN A 464 -6.86 9.65 -9.47
N THR A 465 -8.05 9.79 -10.03
CA THR A 465 -8.67 11.09 -10.32
C THR A 465 -8.93 11.93 -9.07
N GLU A 466 -9.33 11.34 -7.96
CA GLU A 466 -9.56 12.07 -6.70
C GLU A 466 -8.25 12.67 -6.19
N MET A 467 -7.16 11.92 -6.27
CA MET A 467 -5.83 12.41 -5.89
C MET A 467 -5.34 13.48 -6.86
N ALA A 468 -5.57 13.30 -8.16
CA ALA A 468 -5.18 14.28 -9.17
C ALA A 468 -5.78 15.66 -8.87
N ASP A 469 -7.07 15.72 -8.53
CA ASP A 469 -7.75 16.96 -8.16
C ASP A 469 -7.31 17.47 -6.77
N TRP A 470 -7.58 16.72 -5.70
CA TRP A 470 -7.30 17.18 -4.33
C TRP A 470 -5.82 17.41 -4.03
N GLY A 471 -4.91 16.71 -4.73
CA GLY A 471 -3.47 16.95 -4.62
C GLY A 471 -3.06 18.31 -5.16
N ASN A 472 -3.68 18.77 -6.25
CA ASN A 472 -3.47 20.11 -6.76
C ASN A 472 -3.93 21.15 -5.72
N TRP A 473 -5.12 20.96 -5.13
CA TRP A 473 -5.64 21.80 -4.04
C TRP A 473 -4.69 21.84 -2.84
N ALA A 474 -4.19 20.69 -2.40
CA ALA A 474 -3.30 20.62 -1.26
C ALA A 474 -2.01 21.44 -1.46
N LEU A 475 -1.42 21.40 -2.66
CA LEU A 475 -0.15 22.08 -3.00
C LEU A 475 -0.29 23.59 -3.10
N PHE A 476 -1.29 24.10 -3.82
CA PHE A 476 -1.38 25.55 -4.00
C PHE A 476 -1.77 26.27 -2.69
N MET A 477 -2.47 25.59 -1.79
CA MET A 477 -2.88 26.14 -0.49
C MET A 477 -1.70 26.32 0.47
N VAL A 478 -0.53 25.75 0.18
CA VAL A 478 0.70 25.91 0.98
C VAL A 478 1.77 26.75 0.28
N ASP A 479 1.36 27.62 -0.64
CA ASP A 479 2.20 28.54 -1.43
C ASP A 479 3.26 27.84 -2.31
N GLU A 480 3.04 26.56 -2.64
CA GLU A 480 3.90 25.78 -3.53
C GLU A 480 3.43 25.89 -4.98
N SER A 481 3.33 27.13 -5.49
CA SER A 481 2.73 27.42 -6.81
C SER A 481 3.41 26.69 -7.97
N GLN A 482 4.73 26.48 -7.91
CA GLN A 482 5.45 25.73 -8.95
C GLN A 482 5.14 24.23 -8.87
N ALA A 483 5.18 23.64 -7.68
CA ALA A 483 4.85 22.23 -7.50
C ALA A 483 3.39 21.94 -7.89
N ALA A 484 2.47 22.85 -7.57
CA ALA A 484 1.07 22.77 -8.00
C ALA A 484 0.93 22.80 -9.53
N ARG A 485 1.67 23.68 -10.22
CA ARG A 485 1.70 23.73 -11.70
C ARG A 485 2.26 22.44 -12.30
N ASP A 486 3.38 21.94 -11.79
CA ASP A 486 4.00 20.71 -12.28
C ASP A 486 3.07 19.51 -12.06
N TRP A 487 2.41 19.45 -10.91
CA TRP A 487 1.38 18.47 -10.60
C TRP A 487 0.21 18.57 -11.59
N ALA A 488 -0.39 19.75 -11.75
CA ALA A 488 -1.51 19.97 -12.65
C ALA A 488 -1.17 19.59 -14.11
N ASP A 489 0.01 19.97 -14.60
CA ASP A 489 0.44 19.69 -15.97
C ASP A 489 0.64 18.19 -16.22
N LYS A 490 1.21 17.48 -15.23
CA LYS A 490 1.27 16.02 -15.25
C LYS A 490 -0.14 15.42 -15.27
N LYS A 491 -1.02 15.86 -14.37
CA LYS A 491 -2.37 15.29 -14.21
C LYS A 491 -3.28 15.54 -15.42
N MET A 492 -3.21 16.71 -16.06
CA MET A 492 -3.96 16.97 -17.29
C MET A 492 -3.51 16.07 -18.46
N GLN A 493 -2.24 15.70 -18.54
CA GLN A 493 -1.75 14.74 -19.53
C GLN A 493 -2.22 13.31 -19.24
N GLN A 494 -2.34 12.96 -17.95
CA GLN A 494 -2.86 11.67 -17.50
C GLN A 494 -4.39 11.57 -17.63
N HIS A 495 -5.10 12.70 -17.54
CA HIS A 495 -6.56 12.81 -17.49
C HIS A 495 -7.11 13.89 -18.45
N PRO A 496 -6.92 13.74 -19.78
CA PRO A 496 -7.23 14.79 -20.76
C PRO A 496 -8.74 15.08 -20.94
N ASP A 497 -9.58 14.24 -20.37
CA ASP A 497 -11.04 14.23 -20.47
C ASP A 497 -11.75 14.46 -19.13
N ILE A 498 -11.00 14.67 -18.04
CA ILE A 498 -11.57 14.87 -16.71
C ILE A 498 -11.65 16.35 -16.36
N GLY A 499 -12.86 16.92 -16.45
CA GLY A 499 -13.13 18.35 -16.21
C GLY A 499 -12.57 18.91 -14.90
N PRO A 500 -12.80 18.28 -13.72
CA PRO A 500 -12.28 18.76 -12.44
C PRO A 500 -10.77 19.01 -12.40
N VAL A 501 -9.96 18.21 -13.11
CA VAL A 501 -8.50 18.38 -13.18
C VAL A 501 -8.14 19.72 -13.85
N PHE A 502 -8.87 20.10 -14.91
CA PHE A 502 -8.68 21.39 -15.58
C PHE A 502 -9.21 22.56 -14.75
N SER A 503 -10.38 22.41 -14.12
CA SER A 503 -10.95 23.44 -13.24
C SER A 503 -10.04 23.77 -12.06
N GLY A 504 -9.51 22.74 -11.37
CA GLY A 504 -8.55 22.92 -10.28
C GLY A 504 -7.23 23.55 -10.75
N ALA A 505 -6.72 23.15 -11.92
CA ALA A 505 -5.52 23.77 -12.51
C ALA A 505 -5.75 25.26 -12.84
N GLY A 506 -6.96 25.62 -13.29
CA GLY A 506 -7.37 27.00 -13.51
C GLY A 506 -7.32 27.84 -12.23
N VAL A 507 -7.70 27.26 -11.09
CA VAL A 507 -7.60 27.90 -9.77
C VAL A 507 -6.15 28.21 -9.41
N GLY A 508 -5.27 27.22 -9.50
CA GLY A 508 -3.84 27.41 -9.27
C GLY A 508 -3.22 28.48 -10.18
N ALA A 509 -3.64 28.53 -11.44
CA ALA A 509 -3.15 29.50 -12.42
C ALA A 509 -3.49 30.95 -12.04
N TYR A 510 -4.73 31.27 -11.66
CA TYR A 510 -5.06 32.65 -11.30
C TYR A 510 -4.47 33.06 -9.95
N ILE A 511 -4.32 32.13 -8.99
CA ILE A 511 -3.64 32.39 -7.71
C ILE A 511 -2.20 32.81 -7.99
N ALA A 512 -1.55 32.11 -8.92
CA ALA A 512 -0.18 32.38 -9.32
C ALA A 512 -0.04 33.52 -10.36
N GLY A 513 -1.13 34.27 -10.63
CA GLY A 513 -1.16 35.46 -11.47
C GLY A 513 -1.28 35.22 -12.98
N ASP A 514 -1.40 33.98 -13.45
CA ASP A 514 -1.57 33.63 -14.86
C ASP A 514 -3.05 33.57 -15.25
N TYR A 515 -3.68 34.74 -15.31
CA TYR A 515 -5.12 34.87 -15.56
C TYR A 515 -5.55 34.37 -16.94
N ARG A 516 -4.68 34.47 -17.96
CA ARG A 516 -4.99 33.98 -19.30
C ARG A 516 -5.11 32.46 -19.29
N ARG A 517 -4.12 31.78 -18.70
CA ARG A 517 -4.15 30.31 -18.57
C ARG A 517 -5.30 29.87 -17.69
N ALA A 518 -5.58 30.59 -16.60
CA ALA A 518 -6.69 30.29 -15.71
C ALA A 518 -8.04 30.22 -16.43
N VAL A 519 -8.33 31.23 -17.26
CA VAL A 519 -9.58 31.26 -18.05
C VAL A 519 -9.62 30.10 -19.04
N GLN A 520 -8.53 29.85 -19.79
CA GLN A 520 -8.49 28.75 -20.77
C GLN A 520 -8.73 27.38 -20.11
N LEU A 521 -8.09 27.14 -18.97
CA LEU A 521 -8.23 25.90 -18.21
C LEU A 521 -9.64 25.76 -17.61
N ALA A 522 -10.19 26.82 -17.05
CA ALA A 522 -11.53 26.78 -16.47
C ALA A 522 -12.63 26.63 -17.54
N GLU A 523 -12.46 27.24 -18.72
CA GLU A 523 -13.35 27.05 -19.88
C GLU A 523 -13.31 25.59 -20.32
N ARG A 524 -12.11 25.01 -20.49
CA ARG A 524 -11.95 23.60 -20.82
C ARG A 524 -12.57 22.67 -19.76
N GLY A 525 -12.37 22.99 -18.48
CA GLY A 525 -12.98 22.26 -17.37
C GLY A 525 -14.50 22.28 -17.45
N ALA A 526 -15.11 23.44 -17.69
CA ALA A 526 -16.56 23.61 -17.82
C ALA A 526 -17.15 23.00 -19.12
N GLU A 527 -16.36 22.88 -20.18
CA GLU A 527 -16.74 22.16 -21.40
C GLU A 527 -16.81 20.64 -21.18
N LEU A 528 -15.86 20.10 -20.42
CA LEU A 528 -15.79 18.69 -20.07
C LEU A 528 -16.79 18.30 -18.97
N ASP A 529 -17.04 19.21 -18.03
CA ASP A 529 -17.91 19.02 -16.89
C ASP A 529 -18.84 20.23 -16.73
N GLY A 530 -20.14 20.02 -16.94
CA GLY A 530 -21.17 21.05 -16.78
C GLY A 530 -21.66 21.24 -15.33
N SER A 531 -20.98 20.65 -14.33
CA SER A 531 -21.40 20.70 -12.93
C SER A 531 -21.44 22.12 -12.35
N PRO A 532 -22.23 22.36 -11.30
CA PRO A 532 -22.24 23.66 -10.60
C PRO A 532 -20.86 24.08 -10.10
N VAL A 533 -20.03 23.12 -9.67
CA VAL A 533 -18.66 23.40 -9.22
C VAL A 533 -17.81 23.90 -10.38
N ALA A 534 -17.84 23.25 -11.54
CA ALA A 534 -17.10 23.71 -12.71
C ALA A 534 -17.52 25.13 -13.16
N LEU A 535 -18.82 25.43 -13.12
CA LEU A 535 -19.33 26.77 -13.41
C LEU A 535 -18.84 27.83 -12.40
N ILE A 536 -18.74 27.48 -11.12
CA ILE A 536 -18.17 28.37 -10.09
C ILE A 536 -16.69 28.60 -10.32
N MET A 537 -15.92 27.57 -10.65
CA MET A 537 -14.49 27.71 -10.94
C MET A 537 -14.26 28.59 -12.18
N LEU A 538 -15.11 28.46 -13.20
CA LEU A 538 -15.10 29.34 -14.36
C LEU A 538 -15.45 30.79 -13.98
N ALA A 539 -16.44 31.00 -13.11
CA ALA A 539 -16.80 32.30 -12.59
C ALA A 539 -15.62 32.95 -11.84
N GLN A 540 -14.91 32.20 -11.00
CA GLN A 540 -13.71 32.67 -10.31
C GLN A 540 -12.62 33.09 -11.31
N ALA A 541 -12.31 32.24 -12.30
CA ALA A 541 -11.28 32.53 -13.30
C ALA A 541 -11.58 33.82 -14.07
N TYR A 542 -12.83 34.02 -14.52
CA TYR A 542 -13.24 35.27 -15.17
C TYR A 542 -13.14 36.48 -14.23
N GLY A 543 -13.60 36.33 -12.99
CA GLY A 543 -13.58 37.41 -12.01
C GLY A 543 -12.17 37.89 -11.69
N TYR A 544 -11.24 36.97 -11.42
CA TYR A 544 -9.83 37.31 -11.18
C TYR A 544 -9.11 37.81 -12.44
N ALA A 545 -9.54 37.40 -13.63
CA ALA A 545 -9.09 37.97 -14.91
C ALA A 545 -9.71 39.34 -15.24
N GLY A 546 -10.56 39.90 -14.37
CA GLY A 546 -11.19 41.21 -14.55
C GLY A 546 -12.49 41.21 -15.39
N GLN A 547 -12.94 40.06 -15.88
CA GLN A 547 -14.19 39.88 -16.63
C GLN A 547 -15.39 39.71 -15.68
N LYS A 548 -15.57 40.71 -14.81
CA LYS A 548 -16.54 40.67 -13.69
C LYS A 548 -17.99 40.48 -14.15
N GLU A 549 -18.33 40.94 -15.35
CA GLU A 549 -19.65 40.82 -15.96
C GLU A 549 -20.08 39.36 -16.18
N LYS A 550 -19.13 38.43 -16.30
CA LYS A 550 -19.41 36.99 -16.51
C LYS A 550 -19.66 36.20 -15.23
N VAL A 551 -19.30 36.74 -14.07
CA VAL A 551 -19.29 36.00 -12.80
C VAL A 551 -20.71 35.67 -12.34
N ARG A 552 -21.58 36.69 -12.18
CA ARG A 552 -22.94 36.51 -11.65
C ARG A 552 -23.80 35.55 -12.48
N PRO A 553 -23.86 35.65 -13.83
CA PRO A 553 -24.63 34.71 -14.64
C PRO A 553 -24.23 33.24 -14.43
N LEU A 554 -22.93 32.98 -14.25
CA LEU A 554 -22.43 31.63 -13.97
C LEU A 554 -22.82 31.14 -12.57
N LEU A 555 -22.73 32.00 -11.56
CA LEU A 555 -23.16 31.67 -10.19
C LEU A 555 -24.68 31.40 -10.12
N GLU A 556 -25.49 32.19 -10.82
CA GLU A 556 -26.94 31.98 -10.92
C GLU A 556 -27.27 30.66 -11.62
N LYS A 557 -26.56 30.36 -12.73
CA LYS A 557 -26.70 29.07 -13.42
C LYS A 557 -26.33 27.91 -12.51
N ALA A 558 -25.22 28.00 -11.78
CA ALA A 558 -24.80 26.99 -10.81
C ALA A 558 -25.84 26.78 -9.70
N ALA A 559 -26.37 27.86 -9.12
CA ALA A 559 -27.39 27.81 -8.09
C ALA A 559 -28.72 27.21 -8.58
N SER A 560 -29.05 27.36 -9.87
CA SER A 560 -30.28 26.83 -10.46
C SER A 560 -30.27 25.31 -10.72
N ALA A 561 -29.12 24.64 -10.54
CA ALA A 561 -28.97 23.21 -10.84
C ALA A 561 -29.66 22.27 -9.84
N GLY A 562 -30.18 22.78 -8.73
CA GLY A 562 -30.93 21.98 -7.74
C GLY A 562 -30.09 20.99 -6.93
N THR A 563 -28.76 21.11 -6.96
CA THR A 563 -27.81 20.25 -6.23
C THR A 563 -27.01 21.06 -5.21
N TYR A 564 -26.27 20.40 -4.31
CA TYR A 564 -25.41 21.09 -3.35
C TYR A 564 -24.33 21.91 -4.09
N VAL A 565 -24.24 23.18 -3.71
CA VAL A 565 -23.24 24.11 -4.21
C VAL A 565 -22.34 24.50 -3.04
N CYS A 566 -21.03 24.29 -3.18
CA CYS A 566 -20.07 24.60 -2.12
C CYS A 566 -20.06 26.12 -1.83
N PRO A 567 -20.53 26.57 -0.64
CA PRO A 567 -20.60 28.00 -0.33
C PRO A 567 -19.22 28.65 -0.25
N TYR A 568 -18.19 27.89 0.13
CA TYR A 568 -16.80 28.35 0.20
C TYR A 568 -16.27 28.78 -1.17
N GLU A 569 -16.50 27.97 -2.20
CA GLU A 569 -16.04 28.31 -3.56
C GLU A 569 -16.87 29.43 -4.20
N SER A 570 -18.16 29.53 -3.86
CA SER A 570 -18.97 30.70 -4.19
C SER A 570 -18.43 31.97 -3.51
N ALA A 571 -17.99 31.89 -2.25
CA ALA A 571 -17.39 33.03 -1.54
C ALA A 571 -16.13 33.53 -2.26
N ALA A 572 -15.26 32.62 -2.73
CA ALA A 572 -14.08 32.98 -3.52
C ALA A 572 -14.46 33.71 -4.83
N ALA A 573 -15.55 33.31 -5.49
CA ALA A 573 -16.05 34.02 -6.67
C ALA A 573 -16.52 35.44 -6.32
N TYR A 574 -17.25 35.65 -5.22
CA TYR A 574 -17.68 36.99 -4.78
C TYR A 574 -16.50 37.88 -4.34
N LEU A 575 -15.43 37.31 -3.79
CA LEU A 575 -14.21 38.05 -3.49
C LEU A 575 -13.57 38.64 -4.75
N SER A 576 -13.62 37.92 -5.88
CA SER A 576 -13.14 38.45 -7.17
C SER A 576 -13.93 39.69 -7.65
N LEU A 577 -15.20 39.82 -7.23
CA LEU A 577 -16.03 41.00 -7.48
C LEU A 577 -15.72 42.16 -6.53
N GLY A 578 -15.11 41.88 -5.37
CA GLY A 578 -14.87 42.83 -4.29
C GLY A 578 -15.97 42.83 -3.21
N GLU A 579 -16.87 41.84 -3.23
CA GLU A 579 -18.04 41.76 -2.35
C GLU A 579 -17.73 40.99 -1.07
N GLN A 580 -16.92 41.59 -0.20
CA GLN A 580 -16.41 40.94 1.01
C GLN A 580 -17.50 40.52 2.00
N ASP A 581 -18.53 41.35 2.20
CA ASP A 581 -19.62 41.03 3.15
C ASP A 581 -20.46 39.83 2.71
N HIS A 582 -20.70 39.71 1.40
CA HIS A 582 -21.38 38.56 0.82
C HIS A 582 -20.50 37.31 0.95
N ALA A 583 -19.21 37.43 0.60
CA ALA A 583 -18.27 36.33 0.79
C ALA A 583 -18.23 35.85 2.25
N MET A 584 -18.24 36.76 3.24
CA MET A 584 -18.26 36.40 4.66
C MET A 584 -19.54 35.63 5.03
N THR A 585 -20.71 36.06 4.53
CA THR A 585 -21.99 35.37 4.73
C THR A 585 -21.95 33.94 4.18
N LEU A 586 -21.36 33.76 3.00
CA LEU A 586 -21.18 32.45 2.39
C LEU A 586 -20.17 31.57 3.15
N LEU A 587 -19.15 32.15 3.78
CA LEU A 587 -18.24 31.42 4.64
C LEU A 587 -18.92 30.98 5.94
N ASP A 588 -19.81 31.79 6.53
CA ASP A 588 -20.64 31.35 7.66
C ASP A 588 -21.55 30.17 7.29
N ASP A 589 -22.18 30.24 6.12
CA ASP A 589 -22.98 29.14 5.56
C ASP A 589 -22.11 27.90 5.29
N ALA A 590 -20.87 28.10 4.80
CA ALA A 590 -19.92 27.02 4.61
C ALA A 590 -19.63 26.28 5.93
N VAL A 591 -19.46 27.03 7.04
CA VAL A 591 -19.24 26.44 8.37
C VAL A 591 -20.50 25.74 8.87
N ALA A 592 -21.68 26.34 8.68
CA ALA A 592 -22.96 25.74 9.06
C ALA A 592 -23.20 24.40 8.34
N LYS A 593 -22.84 24.32 7.06
CA LYS A 593 -22.94 23.10 6.23
C LYS A 593 -21.74 22.16 6.36
N ARG A 594 -20.72 22.54 7.13
CA ARG A 594 -19.49 21.76 7.34
C ARG A 594 -18.72 21.49 6.03
N SER A 595 -18.75 22.44 5.10
CA SER A 595 -18.15 22.34 3.76
C SER A 595 -16.69 21.86 3.82
N ASN A 596 -16.33 20.88 3.00
CA ASN A 596 -15.02 20.24 3.00
C ASN A 596 -13.87 21.20 2.63
N CYS A 597 -14.10 22.17 1.75
CA CYS A 597 -13.08 23.17 1.36
C CYS A 597 -12.58 24.04 2.52
N LEU A 598 -13.30 24.09 3.65
CA LEU A 598 -12.86 24.83 4.85
C LEU A 598 -11.56 24.29 5.47
N ILE A 599 -11.12 23.09 5.09
CA ILE A 599 -9.78 22.59 5.47
C ILE A 599 -8.67 23.54 5.02
N PHE A 600 -8.91 24.36 3.98
CA PHE A 600 -7.93 25.32 3.47
C PHE A 600 -8.09 26.74 4.02
N LEU A 601 -9.12 26.99 4.84
CA LEU A 601 -9.55 28.34 5.25
C LEU A 601 -8.37 29.23 5.69
N ARG A 602 -7.44 28.68 6.48
CA ARG A 602 -6.30 29.41 7.03
C ARG A 602 -5.28 29.85 5.98
N ASN A 603 -5.01 28.99 5.00
CA ASN A 603 -3.87 29.15 4.10
C ASN A 603 -4.28 29.63 2.70
N ASP A 604 -5.57 29.59 2.38
CA ASP A 604 -6.10 29.99 1.07
C ASP A 604 -5.79 31.46 0.73
N PRO A 605 -4.93 31.74 -0.27
CA PRO A 605 -4.50 33.09 -0.61
C PRO A 605 -5.63 33.97 -1.15
N ARG A 606 -6.71 33.36 -1.67
CA ARG A 606 -7.88 34.08 -2.22
C ARG A 606 -8.61 34.88 -1.13
N LEU A 607 -8.48 34.44 0.13
CA LEU A 607 -9.13 35.07 1.27
C LEU A 607 -8.34 36.26 1.84
N ALA A 608 -7.18 36.62 1.27
CA ALA A 608 -6.35 37.74 1.71
C ALA A 608 -7.14 39.05 1.98
N PRO A 609 -8.14 39.45 1.17
CA PRO A 609 -8.91 40.68 1.40
C PRO A 609 -9.70 40.70 2.72
N ILE A 610 -10.05 39.54 3.28
CA ILE A 610 -10.87 39.40 4.49
C ILE A 610 -10.10 38.90 5.72
N ARG A 611 -8.82 38.50 5.57
CA ARG A 611 -8.00 37.90 6.65
C ARG A 611 -7.85 38.80 7.89
N GLN A 612 -7.84 40.12 7.71
CA GLN A 612 -7.68 41.09 8.81
C GLN A 612 -8.99 41.38 9.56
N GLN A 613 -10.13 40.90 9.05
CA GLN A 613 -11.42 41.13 9.68
C GLN A 613 -11.57 40.27 10.95
N ALA A 614 -12.18 40.84 12.00
CA ALA A 614 -12.39 40.12 13.26
C ALA A 614 -13.24 38.84 13.07
N HIS A 615 -14.22 38.87 12.17
CA HIS A 615 -15.08 37.72 11.83
C HIS A 615 -14.26 36.56 11.26
N TYR A 616 -13.26 36.83 10.42
CA TYR A 616 -12.42 35.78 9.85
C TYR A 616 -11.68 34.98 10.95
N ARG A 617 -11.24 35.64 12.03
CA ARG A 617 -10.67 34.95 13.21
C ARG A 617 -11.69 34.05 13.91
N VAL A 618 -12.96 34.45 13.96
CA VAL A 618 -14.05 33.62 14.50
C VAL A 618 -14.24 32.37 13.63
N LEU A 619 -14.18 32.50 12.30
CA LEU A 619 -14.26 31.35 11.39
C LEU A 619 -13.09 30.38 11.62
N LEU A 620 -11.85 30.87 11.73
CA LEU A 620 -10.68 30.05 12.03
C LEU A 620 -10.84 29.28 13.35
N ASN A 621 -11.35 29.94 14.39
CA ASN A 621 -11.59 29.28 15.66
C ASN A 621 -12.68 28.20 15.56
N ARG A 622 -13.78 28.49 14.86
CA ARG A 622 -14.84 27.51 14.62
C ARG A 622 -14.28 26.28 13.93
N VAL A 623 -13.42 26.44 12.92
CA VAL A 623 -12.87 25.30 12.16
C VAL A 623 -11.63 24.64 12.77
N GLY A 624 -11.16 25.13 13.92
CA GLY A 624 -9.98 24.59 14.60
C GLY A 624 -8.67 24.87 13.85
N LEU A 625 -8.60 25.97 13.10
CA LEU A 625 -7.40 26.41 12.38
C LEU A 625 -6.85 27.76 12.87
N ASP A 626 -7.29 28.23 14.04
CA ASP A 626 -6.61 29.34 14.72
C ASP A 626 -5.22 28.94 15.24
N ASP A 627 -4.38 29.92 15.58
CA ASP A 627 -2.98 29.68 15.96
C ASP A 627 -2.83 28.73 17.15
N ALA A 628 -3.72 28.82 18.15
CA ALA A 628 -3.67 27.96 19.32
C ALA A 628 -4.05 26.52 18.99
N ALA A 629 -5.08 26.33 18.15
CA ALA A 629 -5.49 25.01 17.66
C ALA A 629 -4.37 24.34 16.86
N VAL A 630 -3.79 25.03 15.87
CA VAL A 630 -2.70 24.50 15.03
C VAL A 630 -1.47 24.15 15.86
N ALA A 631 -1.08 25.00 16.81
CA ALA A 631 0.03 24.71 17.71
C ALA A 631 -0.21 23.44 18.57
N SER A 632 -1.47 23.12 18.89
CA SER A 632 -1.81 21.92 19.67
C SER A 632 -1.67 20.60 18.89
N TYR A 633 -1.67 20.67 17.56
CA TYR A 633 -1.58 19.52 16.66
C TYR A 633 -0.15 19.13 16.30
N LYS A 634 0.78 20.10 16.33
CA LYS A 634 2.22 19.86 16.11
C LYS A 634 2.77 19.02 17.26
N ARG A 635 2.90 17.70 17.04
CA ARG A 635 3.54 16.75 17.95
C ARG A 635 4.49 15.85 17.20
#